data_AF-A0A2S9YY86-F1
#
_entry.id   AF-A0A2S9YY86-F1
#
_cell.length_a   1.000
_cell.length_b   1.000
_cell.length_c   1.000
_cell.angle_alpha   90.00
_cell.angle_beta   90.00
_cell.angle_gamma   90.00
#
_symmetry.space_group_name_H-M   'P 1'
#
loop_
_entity.id
_entity.type
_entity.pdbx_description
1 polymer ?
#
loop_
_entity_poly.entity_id
_entity_poly.type
_entity_poly.pdbx_seq_one_letter_code
_entity_poly.pdbx_strand_id
1 'polypeptide(L)'
;MAPTRARASQDLAALIRSSTAELDSWLSQEIQDELGTRAYVLRAIAWCRRGALARARADVDAALAKRPTHELVELTGALILYVTRDYDRAVVLLDQVAHAHRYLAAPSLHELAARLARLGWTQEQRERQRELAALGVRDLRGHIADLQQARAQSGLAVVVTTPEQAWASLYESGPGGVEAQLEQLAARTPASAAALAGVRGRLSLLQGRLDEAAAALAGVDASDPGVADEHLALALARGQYDLVAAASLDHSRSSRAWRLRAEASLELGQFDRAREALARADEPDHAITALISTLIDAGDGARSPDAARLHALAPGLLSDAARELGVAIWIDGGIVDDPAVLLRVCTRARSLLSADRSSAPISYRSASGAGTTQLRHVPAAAIARVAHADDERDLDRVARLLLRSSQTNRRRSAHTATAARSLDAEQIEQFMADGYVHLRGAFPRALAESIVDSAHRRLAQDPARWLSGPHVQRQAAELAGYDRNEPRTWPQGRVDVVGEHPLTINEFSPFAERAVFQLLGDAGRIRTRSWTSNLIIQYPRRGEWDPSARAWVPTANQESWHLDSPSVHTRLDQLRTGLLVFIVFSDLLPASGNSWLALDSPARVARALAAAPEGVDFCDVHAGRRITRECERLFEVTGEAGDLLLVHPLMLHSASPNPSPRIRFLGNPMVYMQTPLDHRRADPSPVEQVIARALADR
;
A
#
# COMPACT_ATOMS: atom_id res chain seq x y z
N MET A 1 -2.33 26.67 21.45
CA MET A 1 -2.77 25.36 21.99
C MET A 1 -2.74 24.37 20.84
N ALA A 2 -1.74 23.49 20.80
CA ALA A 2 -1.63 22.48 19.74
C ALA A 2 -2.72 21.42 19.93
N PRO A 3 -3.47 21.02 18.90
CA PRO A 3 -4.49 19.99 19.04
C PRO A 3 -3.82 18.62 19.29
N THR A 4 -4.33 17.89 20.28
CA THR A 4 -3.89 16.58 20.73
C THR A 4 -4.13 15.48 19.69
N ARG A 5 -3.31 14.41 19.73
CA ARG A 5 -3.36 13.20 18.87
C ARG A 5 -4.75 12.56 18.69
N ALA A 6 -5.67 12.75 19.64
CA ALA A 6 -7.05 12.26 19.55
C ALA A 6 -7.92 13.09 18.60
N ARG A 7 -7.65 14.39 18.45
CA ARG A 7 -8.45 15.33 17.65
C ARG A 7 -8.30 15.04 16.16
N ALA A 8 -7.08 14.97 15.63
CA ALA A 8 -6.86 14.72 14.20
C ALA A 8 -7.43 13.38 13.68
N SER A 9 -7.40 12.31 14.48
CA SER A 9 -8.01 11.02 14.08
C SER A 9 -9.55 11.02 14.21
N GLN A 10 -10.11 11.82 15.13
CA GLN A 10 -11.54 12.09 15.23
C GLN A 10 -12.01 13.03 14.12
N ASP A 11 -11.23 14.03 13.73
CA ASP A 11 -11.49 15.02 12.68
C ASP A 11 -11.49 14.35 11.29
N LEU A 12 -10.67 13.32 11.09
CA LEU A 12 -10.62 12.56 9.84
C LEU A 12 -11.73 11.49 9.73
N ALA A 13 -12.16 10.92 10.85
CA ALA A 13 -13.40 10.15 10.91
C ALA A 13 -14.64 11.05 10.80
N ALA A 14 -14.54 12.30 11.27
CA ALA A 14 -15.57 13.32 11.10
C ALA A 14 -15.66 13.78 9.64
N LEU A 15 -14.55 13.85 8.89
CA LEU A 15 -14.52 14.18 7.46
C LEU A 15 -15.48 13.32 6.63
N ILE A 16 -15.49 12.03 6.92
CA ILE A 16 -16.35 11.05 6.25
C ILE A 16 -17.82 11.40 6.50
N ARG A 17 -18.14 12.02 7.63
CA ARG A 17 -19.49 12.44 8.10
C ARG A 17 -19.81 13.93 7.91
N SER A 18 -18.87 14.77 7.48
CA SER A 18 -19.01 16.23 7.38
C SER A 18 -19.99 16.72 6.31
N SER A 19 -20.54 17.92 6.45
CA SER A 19 -21.39 18.51 5.39
C SER A 19 -20.58 18.92 4.14
N THR A 20 -21.24 19.14 3.01
CA THR A 20 -20.61 19.69 1.78
C THR A 20 -19.93 21.04 2.05
N ALA A 21 -20.58 21.92 2.80
CA ALA A 21 -20.02 23.23 3.17
C ALA A 21 -18.79 23.10 4.09
N GLU A 22 -18.80 22.12 5.00
CA GLU A 22 -17.63 21.82 5.84
C GLU A 22 -16.47 21.27 5.02
N LEU A 23 -16.71 20.39 4.04
CA LEU A 23 -15.65 19.84 3.16
C LEU A 23 -14.95 20.92 2.31
N ASP A 24 -15.71 21.92 1.85
CA ASP A 24 -15.16 23.06 1.10
C ASP A 24 -14.29 23.95 2.00
N SER A 25 -14.64 24.12 3.28
CA SER A 25 -13.80 24.84 4.26
C SER A 25 -12.69 23.96 4.89
N TRP A 26 -12.80 22.64 4.76
CA TRP A 26 -11.97 21.65 5.46
C TRP A 26 -10.50 21.64 5.02
N LEU A 27 -10.17 22.15 3.83
CA LEU A 27 -8.78 22.42 3.45
C LEU A 27 -8.31 23.74 4.09
N SER A 28 -8.45 23.88 5.42
CA SER A 28 -7.80 24.96 6.15
C SER A 28 -6.29 24.91 5.89
N GLN A 29 -5.63 26.06 5.92
CA GLN A 29 -4.17 26.11 5.74
C GLN A 29 -3.47 25.16 6.73
N GLU A 30 -3.99 25.05 7.96
CA GLU A 30 -3.48 24.16 9.00
C GLU A 30 -3.55 22.67 8.62
N ILE A 31 -4.63 22.20 7.99
CA ILE A 31 -4.77 20.81 7.53
C ILE A 31 -3.92 20.55 6.28
N GLN A 32 -3.80 21.53 5.39
CA GLN A 32 -2.91 21.45 4.23
C GLN A 32 -1.44 21.37 4.66
N ASP A 33 -1.04 22.19 5.62
CA ASP A 33 0.30 22.20 6.21
C ASP A 33 0.59 20.87 6.94
N GLU A 34 -0.43 20.25 7.55
CA GLU A 34 -0.32 18.99 8.28
C GLU A 34 -0.21 17.74 7.38
N LEU A 35 -1.07 17.63 6.36
CA LEU A 35 -1.25 16.40 5.56
C LEU A 35 -0.71 16.51 4.13
N GLY A 36 -0.41 17.72 3.66
CA GLY A 36 0.09 18.00 2.31
C GLY A 36 -0.87 17.48 1.22
N THR A 37 -0.32 16.87 0.17
CA THR A 37 -1.09 16.31 -0.95
C THR A 37 -2.09 15.22 -0.56
N ARG A 38 -1.91 14.58 0.60
CA ARG A 38 -2.85 13.57 1.11
C ARG A 38 -4.18 14.17 1.56
N ALA A 39 -4.23 15.44 1.96
CA ALA A 39 -5.46 16.13 2.34
C ALA A 39 -6.46 16.13 1.17
N TYR A 40 -5.98 16.49 -0.03
CA TYR A 40 -6.78 16.51 -1.25
C TYR A 40 -7.36 15.14 -1.56
N VAL A 41 -6.56 14.09 -1.52
CA VAL A 41 -7.03 12.73 -1.82
C VAL A 41 -8.00 12.21 -0.76
N LEU A 42 -7.81 12.54 0.52
CA LEU A 42 -8.77 12.20 1.58
C LEU A 42 -10.10 12.94 1.41
N ARG A 43 -10.07 14.21 0.99
CA ARG A 43 -11.28 14.96 0.64
C ARG A 43 -11.95 14.39 -0.62
N ALA A 44 -11.19 13.98 -1.62
CA ALA A 44 -11.70 13.30 -2.80
C ALA A 44 -12.48 12.01 -2.45
N ILE A 45 -11.99 11.21 -1.49
CA ILE A 45 -12.72 10.04 -0.98
C ILE A 45 -14.07 10.46 -0.35
N ALA A 46 -14.09 11.55 0.42
CA ALA A 46 -15.32 12.09 1.00
C ALA A 46 -16.28 12.60 -0.08
N TRP A 47 -15.77 13.16 -1.18
CA TRP A 47 -16.57 13.55 -2.35
C TRP A 47 -17.17 12.36 -3.07
N CYS A 48 -16.40 11.29 -3.30
CA CYS A 48 -16.92 10.06 -3.90
C CYS A 48 -18.13 9.51 -3.13
N ARG A 49 -18.04 9.49 -1.78
CA ARG A 49 -19.13 9.02 -0.89
C ARG A 49 -20.42 9.84 -0.98
N ARG A 50 -20.33 11.08 -1.48
CA ARG A 50 -21.47 12.00 -1.66
C ARG A 50 -21.94 12.07 -3.11
N GLY A 51 -21.36 11.26 -4.00
CA GLY A 51 -21.64 11.33 -5.44
C GLY A 51 -21.10 12.59 -6.12
N ALA A 52 -20.21 13.35 -5.46
CA ALA A 52 -19.59 14.56 -6.01
C ALA A 52 -18.35 14.19 -6.85
N LEU A 53 -18.57 13.46 -7.96
CA LEU A 53 -17.51 12.84 -8.74
C LEU A 53 -16.58 13.86 -9.42
N ALA A 54 -17.11 15.02 -9.82
CA ALA A 54 -16.30 16.05 -10.47
C ALA A 54 -15.35 16.73 -9.47
N ARG A 55 -15.85 17.04 -8.27
CA ARG A 55 -15.01 17.56 -7.17
C ARG A 55 -13.94 16.57 -6.75
N ALA A 56 -14.28 15.29 -6.66
CA ALA A 56 -13.31 14.24 -6.35
C ALA A 56 -12.15 14.19 -7.36
N ARG A 57 -12.44 14.27 -8.67
CA ARG A 57 -11.40 14.32 -9.71
C ARG A 57 -10.56 15.59 -9.63
N ALA A 58 -11.18 16.74 -9.41
CA ALA A 58 -10.46 18.00 -9.25
C ALA A 58 -9.47 17.98 -8.07
N ASP A 59 -9.84 17.33 -6.96
CA ASP A 59 -8.93 17.13 -5.83
C ASP A 59 -7.77 16.17 -6.15
N VAL A 60 -8.03 15.11 -6.92
CA VAL A 60 -6.95 14.26 -7.45
C VAL A 60 -6.01 15.05 -8.34
N ASP A 61 -6.54 15.87 -9.24
CA ASP A 61 -5.73 16.74 -10.13
C ASP A 61 -4.86 17.71 -9.33
N ALA A 62 -5.45 18.35 -8.33
CA ALA A 62 -4.73 19.25 -7.43
C ALA A 62 -3.62 18.52 -6.65
N ALA A 63 -3.86 17.28 -6.22
CA ALA A 63 -2.86 16.46 -5.53
C ALA A 63 -1.69 16.06 -6.45
N LEU A 64 -1.99 15.62 -7.68
CA LEU A 64 -1.00 15.16 -8.67
C LEU A 64 -0.19 16.31 -9.27
N ALA A 65 -0.74 17.54 -9.31
CA ALA A 65 -0.03 18.72 -9.78
C ALA A 65 1.15 19.14 -8.86
N LYS A 66 1.13 18.72 -7.58
CA LYS A 66 2.21 19.02 -6.63
C LYS A 66 3.36 18.01 -6.81
N ARG A 67 4.54 18.50 -7.17
CA ARG A 67 5.75 17.69 -7.41
C ARG A 67 6.82 17.88 -6.31
N PRO A 68 7.55 16.82 -5.90
CA PRO A 68 7.31 15.41 -6.25
C PRO A 68 6.04 14.90 -5.55
N THR A 69 5.27 14.08 -6.27
CA THR A 69 4.05 13.48 -5.75
C THR A 69 4.41 12.19 -5.00
N HIS A 70 3.82 11.98 -3.83
CA HIS A 70 4.06 10.77 -3.06
C HIS A 70 3.37 9.57 -3.75
N GLU A 71 4.04 8.42 -3.83
CA GLU A 71 3.57 7.27 -4.61
C GLU A 71 2.22 6.69 -4.14
N LEU A 72 1.94 6.73 -2.83
CA LEU A 72 0.60 6.39 -2.31
C LEU A 72 -0.50 7.38 -2.70
N VAL A 73 -0.17 8.65 -2.94
CA VAL A 73 -1.10 9.66 -3.47
C VAL A 73 -1.40 9.34 -4.93
N GLU A 74 -0.39 8.94 -5.71
CA GLU A 74 -0.57 8.48 -7.10
C GLU A 74 -1.44 7.22 -7.17
N LEU A 75 -1.11 6.19 -6.38
CA LEU A 75 -1.88 4.93 -6.30
C LEU A 75 -3.35 5.20 -5.91
N THR A 76 -3.56 6.00 -4.88
CA THR A 76 -4.92 6.28 -4.39
C THR A 76 -5.68 7.19 -5.36
N GLY A 77 -5.02 8.18 -5.94
CA GLY A 77 -5.59 9.02 -6.99
C GLY A 77 -6.08 8.19 -8.17
N ALA A 78 -5.31 7.18 -8.59
CA ALA A 78 -5.70 6.29 -9.68
C ALA A 78 -6.97 5.48 -9.36
N LEU A 79 -7.10 4.98 -8.14
CA LEU A 79 -8.31 4.27 -7.69
C LEU A 79 -9.52 5.20 -7.60
N ILE A 80 -9.33 6.45 -7.17
CA ILE A 80 -10.40 7.47 -7.18
C ILE A 80 -10.80 7.81 -8.61
N LEU A 81 -9.88 7.91 -9.56
CA LEU A 81 -10.20 8.10 -10.98
C LEU A 81 -11.08 6.95 -11.50
N TYR A 82 -10.80 5.70 -11.11
CA TYR A 82 -11.68 4.57 -11.43
C TYR A 82 -13.09 4.73 -10.81
N VAL A 83 -13.16 5.08 -9.51
CA VAL A 83 -14.43 5.33 -8.80
C VAL A 83 -15.17 6.58 -9.33
N THR A 84 -14.49 7.46 -10.04
CA THR A 84 -15.11 8.64 -10.67
C THR A 84 -15.29 8.45 -12.18
N ARG A 85 -15.10 7.22 -12.67
CA ARG A 85 -15.36 6.76 -14.04
C ARG A 85 -14.47 7.46 -15.08
N ASP A 86 -13.27 7.86 -14.65
CA ASP A 86 -12.18 8.32 -15.51
C ASP A 86 -11.19 7.16 -15.71
N TYR A 87 -11.66 6.11 -16.38
CA TYR A 87 -10.97 4.80 -16.40
C TYR A 87 -9.63 4.84 -17.12
N ASP A 88 -9.54 5.59 -18.22
CA ASP A 88 -8.29 5.68 -18.99
C ASP A 88 -7.18 6.33 -18.15
N ARG A 89 -7.48 7.44 -17.46
CA ARG A 89 -6.51 8.07 -16.56
C ARG A 89 -6.20 7.20 -15.34
N ALA A 90 -7.18 6.47 -14.82
CA ALA A 90 -6.95 5.50 -13.75
C ALA A 90 -5.95 4.41 -14.17
N VAL A 91 -6.15 3.83 -15.37
CA VAL A 91 -5.28 2.80 -15.94
C VAL A 91 -3.87 3.35 -16.19
N VAL A 92 -3.76 4.51 -16.83
CA VAL A 92 -2.46 5.16 -17.10
C VAL A 92 -1.70 5.44 -15.80
N LEU A 93 -2.37 5.98 -14.78
CA LEU A 93 -1.72 6.32 -13.51
C LEU A 93 -1.32 5.06 -12.71
N LEU A 94 -2.14 4.02 -12.69
CA LEU A 94 -1.76 2.73 -12.07
C LEU A 94 -0.54 2.13 -12.77
N ASP A 95 -0.50 2.20 -14.10
CA ASP A 95 0.63 1.70 -14.88
C ASP A 95 1.92 2.47 -14.59
N GLN A 96 1.83 3.80 -14.50
CA GLN A 96 2.94 4.66 -14.09
C GLN A 96 3.46 4.31 -12.69
N VAL A 97 2.57 4.11 -11.71
CA VAL A 97 2.96 3.72 -10.34
C VAL A 97 3.66 2.37 -10.35
N ALA A 98 3.15 1.41 -11.11
CA ALA A 98 3.73 0.07 -11.21
C ALA A 98 5.18 0.10 -11.75
N HIS A 99 5.44 0.94 -12.75
CA HIS A 99 6.73 1.05 -13.41
C HIS A 99 7.72 1.97 -12.68
N ALA A 100 7.22 3.00 -11.97
CA ALA A 100 8.06 3.95 -11.25
C ALA A 100 8.55 3.42 -9.90
N HIS A 101 7.75 2.58 -9.22
CA HIS A 101 7.99 2.22 -7.82
C HIS A 101 8.09 0.70 -7.63
N ARG A 102 9.32 0.16 -7.58
CA ARG A 102 9.59 -1.29 -7.55
C ARG A 102 8.82 -2.07 -6.47
N TYR A 103 8.63 -1.51 -5.28
CA TYR A 103 7.90 -2.18 -4.19
C TYR A 103 6.37 -2.11 -4.34
N LEU A 104 5.86 -1.18 -5.16
CA LEU A 104 4.44 -1.08 -5.50
C LEU A 104 4.12 -1.75 -6.85
N ALA A 105 5.11 -2.23 -7.59
CA ALA A 105 4.93 -2.86 -8.90
C ALA A 105 3.86 -3.97 -8.87
N ALA A 106 4.07 -5.01 -8.04
CA ALA A 106 3.13 -6.12 -7.94
C ALA A 106 1.73 -5.73 -7.42
N PRO A 107 1.59 -4.96 -6.31
CA PRO A 107 0.30 -4.47 -5.86
C PRO A 107 -0.46 -3.63 -6.91
N SER A 108 0.24 -2.75 -7.63
CA SER A 108 -0.37 -1.86 -8.62
C SER A 108 -0.81 -2.61 -9.87
N LEU A 109 0.01 -3.55 -10.36
CA LEU A 109 -0.36 -4.44 -11.47
C LEU A 109 -1.54 -5.36 -11.09
N HIS A 110 -1.62 -5.80 -9.85
CA HIS A 110 -2.75 -6.60 -9.36
C HIS A 110 -4.05 -5.79 -9.36
N GLU A 111 -4.06 -4.58 -8.79
CA GLU A 111 -5.21 -3.68 -8.84
C GLU A 111 -5.59 -3.34 -10.28
N LEU A 112 -4.61 -3.03 -11.13
CA LEU A 112 -4.81 -2.73 -12.55
C LEU A 112 -5.51 -3.89 -13.29
N ALA A 113 -4.99 -5.12 -13.15
CA ALA A 113 -5.59 -6.29 -13.78
C ALA A 113 -7.03 -6.54 -13.29
N ALA A 114 -7.32 -6.30 -12.01
CA ALA A 114 -8.66 -6.44 -11.44
C ALA A 114 -9.64 -5.39 -12.02
N ARG A 115 -9.21 -4.13 -12.20
CA ARG A 115 -10.04 -3.07 -12.81
C ARG A 115 -10.31 -3.33 -14.29
N LEU A 116 -9.28 -3.73 -15.04
CA LEU A 116 -9.42 -4.06 -16.46
C LEU A 116 -10.41 -5.22 -16.67
N ALA A 117 -10.39 -6.22 -15.77
CA ALA A 117 -11.35 -7.33 -15.81
C ALA A 117 -12.81 -6.86 -15.66
N ARG A 118 -13.07 -5.94 -14.72
CA ARG A 118 -14.42 -5.37 -14.47
C ARG A 118 -14.94 -4.56 -15.64
N LEU A 119 -14.03 -3.93 -16.39
CA LEU A 119 -14.35 -3.15 -17.60
C LEU A 119 -14.42 -4.00 -18.87
N GLY A 120 -14.09 -5.30 -18.82
CA GLY A 120 -14.01 -6.14 -20.01
C GLY A 120 -12.81 -5.84 -20.92
N TRP A 121 -11.80 -5.11 -20.43
CA TRP A 121 -10.61 -4.71 -21.19
C TRP A 121 -9.57 -5.85 -21.17
N THR A 122 -9.95 -6.98 -21.79
CA THR A 122 -9.25 -8.25 -21.61
C THR A 122 -7.86 -8.30 -22.24
N GLN A 123 -7.62 -7.55 -23.33
CA GLN A 123 -6.28 -7.47 -23.93
C GLN A 123 -5.28 -6.82 -22.98
N GLU A 124 -5.60 -5.61 -22.53
CA GLU A 124 -4.80 -4.87 -21.55
C GLU A 124 -4.66 -5.71 -20.27
N GLN A 125 -5.73 -6.37 -19.80
CA GLN A 125 -5.67 -7.26 -18.63
C GLN A 125 -4.62 -8.37 -18.78
N ARG A 126 -4.58 -9.07 -19.92
CA ARG A 126 -3.62 -10.16 -20.18
C ARG A 126 -2.19 -9.67 -20.21
N GLU A 127 -1.95 -8.49 -20.78
CA GLU A 127 -0.63 -7.86 -20.79
C GLU A 127 -0.13 -7.64 -19.36
N ARG A 128 -0.97 -7.07 -18.49
CA ARG A 128 -0.59 -6.81 -17.08
C ARG A 128 -0.49 -8.06 -16.23
N GLN A 129 -1.28 -9.09 -16.52
CA GLN A 129 -1.10 -10.41 -15.89
C GLN A 129 0.24 -11.07 -16.28
N ARG A 130 0.69 -10.93 -17.53
CA ARG A 130 1.99 -11.42 -17.97
C ARG A 130 3.14 -10.66 -17.30
N GLU A 131 3.05 -9.33 -17.23
CA GLU A 131 4.01 -8.49 -16.51
C GLU A 131 4.08 -8.88 -15.02
N LEU A 132 2.93 -9.06 -14.37
CA LEU A 132 2.85 -9.48 -12.97
C LEU A 132 3.48 -10.87 -12.76
N ALA A 133 3.25 -11.82 -13.66
CA ALA A 133 3.85 -13.15 -13.60
C ALA A 133 5.39 -13.10 -13.73
N ALA A 134 5.92 -12.18 -14.54
CA ALA A 134 7.35 -11.99 -14.72
C ALA A 134 8.06 -11.48 -13.44
N LEU A 135 7.34 -10.86 -12.50
CA LEU A 135 7.90 -10.38 -11.22
C LEU A 135 8.23 -11.50 -10.21
N GLY A 136 7.87 -12.76 -10.47
CA GLY A 136 8.30 -13.92 -9.68
C GLY A 136 7.73 -14.01 -8.26
N VAL A 137 6.66 -13.29 -7.94
CA VAL A 137 6.03 -13.26 -6.61
C VAL A 137 5.32 -14.60 -6.31
N ARG A 138 5.81 -15.35 -5.31
CA ARG A 138 5.34 -16.72 -4.97
C ARG A 138 3.86 -16.80 -4.58
N ASP A 139 3.32 -15.82 -3.86
CA ASP A 139 1.90 -15.80 -3.43
C ASP A 139 0.90 -15.64 -4.59
N LEU A 140 1.36 -15.11 -5.73
CA LEU A 140 0.52 -14.87 -6.90
C LEU A 140 0.34 -16.10 -7.77
N ARG A 141 1.23 -17.10 -7.70
CA ARG A 141 0.95 -18.40 -8.33
C ARG A 141 -0.30 -19.04 -7.72
N GLY A 142 -0.51 -18.90 -6.41
CA GLY A 142 -1.71 -19.38 -5.73
C GLY A 142 -2.96 -18.65 -6.21
N HIS A 143 -2.98 -17.32 -6.16
CA HIS A 143 -4.18 -16.56 -6.51
C HIS A 143 -4.49 -16.52 -8.02
N ILE A 144 -3.46 -16.50 -8.88
CA ILE A 144 -3.63 -16.66 -10.34
C ILE A 144 -4.04 -18.09 -10.65
N ALA A 145 -3.48 -19.10 -9.98
CA ALA A 145 -3.97 -20.47 -10.11
C ALA A 145 -5.41 -20.56 -9.62
N ASP A 146 -5.82 -19.93 -8.52
CA ASP A 146 -7.19 -19.96 -8.02
C ASP A 146 -8.17 -19.25 -8.96
N LEU A 147 -7.79 -18.11 -9.57
CA LEU A 147 -8.58 -17.42 -10.60
C LEU A 147 -8.64 -18.20 -11.90
N GLN A 148 -7.51 -18.79 -12.33
CA GLN A 148 -7.44 -19.67 -13.51
C GLN A 148 -8.15 -20.99 -13.27
N GLN A 149 -8.19 -21.51 -12.03
CA GLN A 149 -8.81 -22.75 -11.61
C GLN A 149 -10.30 -22.54 -11.37
N ALA A 150 -10.75 -21.38 -10.88
CA ALA A 150 -12.15 -20.97 -10.87
C ALA A 150 -12.69 -20.79 -12.30
N ARG A 151 -11.87 -20.27 -13.24
CA ARG A 151 -12.18 -20.20 -14.68
C ARG A 151 -12.11 -21.56 -15.39
N ALA A 152 -11.14 -22.40 -15.04
CA ALA A 152 -11.00 -23.76 -15.60
C ALA A 152 -12.07 -24.72 -15.04
N GLN A 153 -12.56 -24.47 -13.83
CA GLN A 153 -13.77 -25.13 -13.30
C GLN A 153 -15.04 -24.70 -14.06
N SER A 154 -14.99 -23.60 -14.82
CA SER A 154 -16.04 -23.20 -15.78
C SER A 154 -15.79 -23.68 -17.22
N GLY A 155 -14.65 -24.31 -17.52
CA GLY A 155 -14.34 -24.85 -18.83
C GLY A 155 -13.09 -25.72 -18.81
N LEU A 156 -13.28 -27.05 -18.91
CA LEU A 156 -12.28 -27.97 -19.46
C LEU A 156 -11.72 -27.32 -20.73
N ALA A 157 -10.40 -27.36 -20.97
CA ALA A 157 -9.78 -26.85 -22.19
C ALA A 157 -10.56 -27.37 -23.41
N VAL A 158 -11.46 -26.54 -23.94
CA VAL A 158 -12.41 -26.95 -24.95
C VAL A 158 -11.61 -27.11 -26.22
N VAL A 159 -11.50 -28.35 -26.70
CA VAL A 159 -11.04 -28.58 -28.06
C VAL A 159 -12.03 -27.86 -28.97
N VAL A 160 -11.57 -26.77 -29.58
CA VAL A 160 -12.40 -25.99 -30.52
C VAL A 160 -12.69 -26.86 -31.73
N THR A 161 -13.96 -27.19 -31.94
CA THR A 161 -14.44 -28.02 -33.05
C THR A 161 -15.35 -27.26 -34.02
N THR A 162 -15.82 -26.06 -33.66
CA THR A 162 -16.65 -25.22 -34.53
C THR A 162 -16.12 -23.77 -34.63
N PRO A 163 -16.41 -23.05 -35.73
CA PRO A 163 -16.06 -21.63 -35.86
C PRO A 163 -16.61 -20.76 -34.73
N GLU A 164 -17.82 -21.02 -34.25
CA GLU A 164 -18.48 -20.26 -33.18
C GLU A 164 -17.79 -20.46 -31.83
N GLN A 165 -17.27 -21.66 -31.56
CA GLN A 165 -16.45 -21.90 -30.37
C GLN A 165 -15.13 -21.12 -30.44
N ALA A 166 -14.52 -21.00 -31.63
CA ALA A 166 -13.35 -20.15 -31.82
C ALA A 166 -13.69 -18.69 -31.49
N TRP A 167 -14.81 -18.18 -32.03
CA TRP A 167 -15.32 -16.83 -31.74
C TRP A 167 -15.60 -16.60 -30.25
N ALA A 168 -16.22 -17.57 -29.56
CA ALA A 168 -16.51 -17.49 -28.13
C ALA A 168 -15.22 -17.35 -27.29
N SER A 169 -14.09 -17.85 -27.78
CA SER A 169 -12.79 -17.71 -27.10
C SER A 169 -12.14 -16.33 -27.26
N LEU A 170 -12.75 -15.39 -27.99
CA LEU A 170 -12.17 -14.06 -28.26
C LEU A 170 -11.76 -13.31 -26.98
N TYR A 171 -12.54 -13.44 -25.90
CA TYR A 171 -12.19 -12.86 -24.60
C TYR A 171 -10.90 -13.41 -24.00
N GLU A 172 -10.56 -14.67 -24.28
CA GLU A 172 -9.43 -15.39 -23.70
C GLU A 172 -8.21 -15.33 -24.61
N SER A 173 -8.41 -15.67 -25.90
CA SER A 173 -7.36 -15.84 -26.89
C SER A 173 -7.00 -14.55 -27.64
N GLY A 174 -7.91 -13.57 -27.65
CA GLY A 174 -7.78 -12.37 -28.48
C GLY A 174 -7.89 -12.66 -29.99
N PRO A 175 -7.86 -11.61 -30.85
CA PRO A 175 -8.10 -11.76 -32.29
C PRO A 175 -7.15 -12.74 -32.99
N GLY A 176 -5.84 -12.67 -32.72
CA GLY A 176 -4.86 -13.56 -33.34
C GLY A 176 -4.99 -15.02 -32.90
N GLY A 177 -5.44 -15.27 -31.66
CA GLY A 177 -5.72 -16.62 -31.19
C GLY A 177 -6.95 -17.21 -31.87
N VAL A 178 -8.00 -16.42 -32.08
CA VAL A 178 -9.18 -16.83 -32.87
C VAL A 178 -8.78 -17.11 -34.32
N GLU A 179 -7.96 -16.26 -34.94
CA GLU A 179 -7.45 -16.45 -36.31
C GLU A 179 -6.73 -17.79 -36.46
N ALA A 180 -5.78 -18.09 -35.57
CA ALA A 180 -5.05 -19.36 -35.55
C ALA A 180 -5.97 -20.59 -35.34
N GLN A 181 -7.00 -20.46 -34.50
CA GLN A 181 -7.99 -21.54 -34.32
C GLN A 181 -8.82 -21.78 -35.59
N LEU A 182 -9.23 -20.72 -36.29
CA LEU A 182 -9.96 -20.82 -37.55
C LEU A 182 -9.12 -21.45 -38.67
N GLU A 183 -7.82 -21.16 -38.72
CA GLU A 183 -6.88 -21.82 -39.65
C GLU A 183 -6.79 -23.33 -39.36
N GLN A 184 -6.67 -23.73 -38.09
CA GLN A 184 -6.62 -25.13 -37.70
C GLN A 184 -7.94 -25.88 -38.01
N LEU A 185 -9.08 -25.23 -37.79
CA LEU A 185 -10.39 -25.79 -38.13
C LEU A 185 -10.53 -26.00 -39.65
N ALA A 186 -10.15 -25.01 -40.44
CA ALA A 186 -10.19 -25.09 -41.90
C ALA A 186 -9.35 -26.24 -42.46
N ALA A 187 -8.25 -26.59 -41.78
CA ALA A 187 -7.38 -27.70 -42.17
C ALA A 187 -7.92 -29.08 -41.76
N ARG A 188 -8.74 -29.16 -40.71
CA ARG A 188 -9.19 -30.44 -40.10
C ARG A 188 -10.59 -30.87 -40.50
N THR A 189 -11.45 -29.93 -40.86
CA THR A 189 -12.86 -30.20 -41.03
C THR A 189 -13.33 -29.48 -42.29
N PRO A 190 -14.10 -30.13 -43.18
CA PRO A 190 -15.03 -29.40 -44.04
C PRO A 190 -16.16 -28.88 -43.11
N ALA A 191 -15.86 -27.86 -42.30
CA ALA A 191 -16.89 -27.11 -41.59
C ALA A 191 -17.89 -26.55 -42.62
N SER A 192 -19.11 -26.20 -42.20
CA SER A 192 -20.01 -25.41 -43.06
C SER A 192 -19.23 -24.21 -43.59
N ALA A 193 -19.00 -24.18 -44.91
CA ALA A 193 -18.18 -23.13 -45.54
C ALA A 193 -18.74 -21.75 -45.22
N ALA A 194 -20.07 -21.64 -45.09
CA ALA A 194 -20.77 -20.43 -44.64
C ALA A 194 -20.43 -20.04 -43.21
N ALA A 195 -20.46 -20.97 -42.24
CA ALA A 195 -20.12 -20.67 -40.84
C ALA A 195 -18.66 -20.21 -40.67
N LEU A 196 -17.73 -20.88 -41.37
CA LEU A 196 -16.32 -20.48 -41.36
C LEU A 196 -16.11 -19.10 -42.01
N ALA A 197 -16.75 -18.85 -43.15
CA ALA A 197 -16.75 -17.56 -43.83
C ALA A 197 -17.33 -16.45 -42.93
N GLY A 198 -18.45 -16.74 -42.25
CA GLY A 198 -19.10 -15.82 -41.32
C GLY A 198 -18.18 -15.39 -40.19
N VAL A 199 -17.55 -16.33 -39.48
CA VAL A 199 -16.65 -15.99 -38.37
C VAL A 199 -15.38 -15.27 -38.86
N ARG A 200 -14.82 -15.63 -40.02
CA ARG A 200 -13.70 -14.90 -40.64
C ARG A 200 -14.07 -13.47 -41.04
N GLY A 201 -15.25 -13.29 -41.66
CA GLY A 201 -15.80 -11.98 -41.99
C GLY A 201 -16.00 -11.14 -40.73
N ARG A 202 -16.58 -11.73 -39.67
CA ARG A 202 -16.78 -11.07 -38.37
C ARG A 202 -15.46 -10.66 -37.71
N LEU A 203 -14.44 -11.51 -37.74
CA LEU A 203 -13.10 -11.18 -37.23
C LEU A 203 -12.46 -10.03 -38.03
N SER A 204 -12.62 -10.03 -39.34
CA SER A 204 -12.12 -8.95 -40.21
C SER A 204 -12.85 -7.63 -39.93
N LEU A 205 -14.18 -7.65 -39.74
CA LEU A 205 -14.98 -6.50 -39.32
C LEU A 205 -14.55 -5.98 -37.94
N LEU A 206 -14.31 -6.87 -36.97
CA LEU A 206 -13.78 -6.52 -35.64
C LEU A 206 -12.45 -5.76 -35.76
N GLN A 207 -11.60 -6.17 -36.70
CA GLN A 207 -10.29 -5.55 -36.98
C GLN A 207 -10.36 -4.30 -37.87
N GLY A 208 -11.54 -3.93 -38.37
CA GLY A 208 -11.70 -2.79 -39.29
C GLY A 208 -11.22 -3.08 -40.72
N ARG A 209 -10.96 -4.35 -41.06
CA ARG A 209 -10.50 -4.81 -42.38
C ARG A 209 -11.71 -5.06 -43.29
N LEU A 210 -12.37 -4.00 -43.75
CA LEU A 210 -13.66 -4.12 -44.47
C LEU A 210 -13.55 -4.88 -45.80
N ASP A 211 -12.45 -4.71 -46.54
CA ASP A 211 -12.26 -5.39 -47.82
C ASP A 211 -11.93 -6.88 -47.64
N GLU A 212 -11.17 -7.23 -46.60
CA GLU A 212 -10.95 -8.61 -46.21
C GLU A 212 -12.25 -9.27 -45.71
N ALA A 213 -13.08 -8.53 -44.98
CA ALA A 213 -14.41 -9.00 -44.61
C ALA A 213 -15.27 -9.28 -45.84
N ALA A 214 -15.28 -8.37 -46.82
CA ALA A 214 -16.01 -8.57 -48.08
C ALA A 214 -15.48 -9.79 -48.86
N ALA A 215 -14.17 -9.99 -48.90
CA ALA A 215 -13.55 -11.14 -49.54
C ALA A 215 -13.86 -12.45 -48.81
N ALA A 216 -13.86 -12.45 -47.47
CA ALA A 216 -14.17 -13.62 -46.66
C ALA A 216 -15.63 -14.07 -46.82
N LEU A 217 -16.54 -13.13 -47.02
CA LEU A 217 -17.96 -13.40 -47.25
C LEU A 217 -18.28 -13.64 -48.73
N ALA A 218 -17.33 -13.38 -49.64
CA ALA A 218 -17.53 -13.58 -51.07
C ALA A 218 -17.69 -15.07 -51.40
N GLY A 219 -18.74 -15.41 -52.15
CA GLY A 219 -19.01 -16.79 -52.60
C GLY A 219 -19.98 -17.58 -51.73
N VAL A 220 -20.51 -16.98 -50.65
CA VAL A 220 -21.66 -17.50 -49.90
C VAL A 220 -22.88 -16.62 -50.20
N ASP A 221 -24.06 -17.22 -50.32
CA ASP A 221 -25.30 -16.48 -50.52
C ASP A 221 -25.58 -15.60 -49.28
N ALA A 222 -25.81 -14.30 -49.47
CA ALA A 222 -26.07 -13.37 -48.36
C ALA A 222 -27.34 -13.69 -47.55
N SER A 223 -28.22 -14.53 -48.07
CA SER A 223 -29.40 -15.02 -47.34
C SER A 223 -29.09 -16.15 -46.36
N ASP A 224 -27.94 -16.83 -46.52
CA ASP A 224 -27.50 -17.96 -45.69
C ASP A 224 -27.38 -17.53 -44.22
N PRO A 225 -28.01 -18.26 -43.27
CA PRO A 225 -27.99 -17.90 -41.86
C PRO A 225 -26.60 -17.75 -41.24
N GLY A 226 -25.56 -18.40 -41.79
CA GLY A 226 -24.19 -18.33 -41.30
C GLY A 226 -23.44 -17.04 -41.65
N VAL A 227 -23.93 -16.26 -42.61
CA VAL A 227 -23.29 -15.01 -43.08
C VAL A 227 -24.22 -13.81 -43.18
N ALA A 228 -25.54 -14.00 -43.06
CA ALA A 228 -26.52 -12.95 -43.30
C ALA A 228 -26.31 -11.73 -42.38
N ASP A 229 -26.06 -11.95 -41.09
CA ASP A 229 -25.81 -10.87 -40.14
C ASP A 229 -24.49 -10.14 -40.45
N GLU A 230 -23.47 -10.88 -40.91
CA GLU A 230 -22.17 -10.35 -41.32
C GLU A 230 -22.28 -9.47 -42.56
N HIS A 231 -23.10 -9.86 -43.54
CA HIS A 231 -23.39 -9.03 -44.70
C HIS A 231 -24.11 -7.74 -44.32
N LEU A 232 -25.09 -7.80 -43.41
CA LEU A 232 -25.77 -6.60 -42.90
C LEU A 232 -24.79 -5.70 -42.13
N ALA A 233 -23.91 -6.26 -41.31
CA ALA A 233 -22.90 -5.51 -40.56
C ALA A 233 -21.88 -4.84 -41.51
N LEU A 234 -21.42 -5.55 -42.54
CA LEU A 234 -20.53 -5.00 -43.57
C LEU A 234 -21.21 -3.88 -44.37
N ALA A 235 -22.48 -4.06 -44.77
CA ALA A 235 -23.25 -3.04 -45.47
C ALA A 235 -23.44 -1.78 -44.62
N LEU A 236 -23.78 -1.95 -43.33
CA LEU A 236 -23.88 -0.85 -42.37
C LEU A 236 -22.55 -0.10 -42.25
N ALA A 237 -21.44 -0.83 -42.10
CA ALA A 237 -20.10 -0.25 -42.00
C ALA A 237 -19.64 0.48 -43.27
N ARG A 238 -20.16 0.08 -44.44
CA ARG A 238 -19.94 0.75 -45.73
C ARG A 238 -20.91 1.91 -46.01
N GLY A 239 -21.76 2.27 -45.04
CA GLY A 239 -22.73 3.36 -45.19
C GLY A 239 -23.93 3.03 -46.08
N GLN A 240 -24.19 1.75 -46.34
CA GLN A 240 -25.32 1.30 -47.16
C GLN A 240 -26.60 1.19 -46.32
N TYR A 241 -26.99 2.29 -45.68
CA TYR A 241 -28.08 2.31 -44.69
C TYR A 241 -29.43 1.93 -45.29
N ASP A 242 -29.73 2.38 -46.51
CA ASP A 242 -30.98 2.04 -47.20
C ASP A 242 -31.11 0.52 -47.41
N LEU A 243 -30.01 -0.15 -47.77
CA LEU A 243 -29.98 -1.60 -47.96
C LEU A 243 -30.25 -2.34 -46.66
N VAL A 244 -29.61 -1.93 -45.56
CA VAL A 244 -29.77 -2.56 -44.25
C VAL A 244 -31.18 -2.30 -43.67
N ALA A 245 -31.70 -1.08 -43.84
CA ALA A 245 -33.04 -0.71 -43.40
C ALA A 245 -34.12 -1.50 -44.17
N ALA A 246 -33.93 -1.69 -45.48
CA ALA A 246 -34.87 -2.38 -46.37
C ALA A 246 -34.66 -3.90 -46.48
N ALA A 247 -33.68 -4.47 -45.78
CA ALA A 247 -33.44 -5.93 -45.76
C ALA A 247 -34.76 -6.69 -45.47
N SER A 248 -34.93 -7.93 -45.90
CA SER A 248 -36.09 -8.73 -45.48
C SER A 248 -35.74 -9.50 -44.21
N LEU A 249 -36.39 -9.18 -43.07
CA LEU A 249 -36.19 -9.88 -41.81
C LEU A 249 -37.55 -10.40 -41.31
N ASP A 250 -37.58 -11.67 -40.91
CA ASP A 250 -38.72 -12.31 -40.26
C ASP A 250 -38.39 -12.62 -38.79
N HIS A 251 -39.29 -13.34 -38.11
CA HIS A 251 -39.15 -13.72 -36.71
C HIS A 251 -38.06 -14.78 -36.45
N SER A 252 -37.51 -15.41 -37.49
CA SER A 252 -36.43 -16.39 -37.37
C SER A 252 -35.03 -15.75 -37.33
N ARG A 253 -34.94 -14.45 -37.66
CA ARG A 253 -33.69 -13.70 -37.68
C ARG A 253 -33.22 -13.33 -36.28
N SER A 254 -31.90 -13.19 -36.14
CA SER A 254 -31.25 -12.90 -34.86
C SER A 254 -31.59 -11.51 -34.33
N SER A 255 -31.47 -11.33 -33.00
CA SER A 255 -31.56 -10.02 -32.35
C SER A 255 -30.55 -9.01 -32.92
N ARG A 256 -29.38 -9.49 -33.39
CA ARG A 256 -28.34 -8.66 -34.01
C ARG A 256 -28.80 -8.09 -35.36
N ALA A 257 -29.46 -8.88 -36.20
CA ALA A 257 -30.02 -8.40 -37.46
C ALA A 257 -31.02 -7.26 -37.25
N TRP A 258 -31.91 -7.42 -36.26
CA TRP A 258 -32.87 -6.40 -35.88
C TRP A 258 -32.21 -5.12 -35.32
N ARG A 259 -31.14 -5.25 -34.53
CA ARG A 259 -30.31 -4.10 -34.10
C ARG A 259 -29.63 -3.38 -35.27
N LEU A 260 -29.07 -4.11 -36.23
CA LEU A 260 -28.43 -3.53 -37.41
C LEU A 260 -29.44 -2.72 -38.24
N ARG A 261 -30.67 -3.23 -38.43
CA ARG A 261 -31.76 -2.47 -39.05
C ARG A 261 -32.10 -1.23 -38.25
N ALA A 262 -32.20 -1.34 -36.92
CA ALA A 262 -32.50 -0.20 -36.07
C ALA A 262 -31.44 0.91 -36.20
N GLU A 263 -30.16 0.55 -36.20
CA GLU A 263 -29.05 1.48 -36.39
C GLU A 263 -29.09 2.14 -37.77
N ALA A 264 -29.35 1.37 -38.84
CA ALA A 264 -29.50 1.92 -40.19
C ALA A 264 -30.71 2.88 -40.31
N SER A 265 -31.84 2.52 -39.69
CA SER A 265 -33.05 3.35 -39.68
C SER A 265 -32.82 4.66 -38.92
N LEU A 266 -32.06 4.61 -37.82
CA LEU A 266 -31.63 5.79 -37.07
C LEU A 266 -30.79 6.74 -37.95
N GLU A 267 -29.84 6.23 -38.72
CA GLU A 267 -29.03 7.06 -39.64
C GLU A 267 -29.86 7.75 -40.72
N LEU A 268 -30.95 7.09 -41.15
CA LEU A 268 -31.89 7.64 -42.12
C LEU A 268 -32.93 8.58 -41.49
N GLY A 269 -32.86 8.85 -40.18
CA GLY A 269 -33.85 9.67 -39.45
C GLY A 269 -35.22 9.02 -39.32
N GLN A 270 -35.33 7.70 -39.51
CA GLN A 270 -36.58 6.94 -39.45
C GLN A 270 -36.83 6.41 -38.03
N PHE A 271 -37.10 7.30 -37.07
CA PHE A 271 -37.16 6.97 -35.65
C PHE A 271 -38.19 5.88 -35.30
N ASP A 272 -39.39 5.90 -35.89
CA ASP A 272 -40.42 4.89 -35.61
C ASP A 272 -40.01 3.49 -36.09
N ARG A 273 -39.44 3.39 -37.30
CA ARG A 273 -38.88 2.14 -37.82
C ARG A 273 -37.72 1.64 -36.96
N ALA A 274 -36.88 2.55 -36.47
CA ALA A 274 -35.79 2.20 -35.58
C ALA A 274 -36.30 1.61 -34.25
N ARG A 275 -37.36 2.19 -33.66
CA ARG A 275 -38.01 1.66 -32.45
C ARG A 275 -38.65 0.31 -32.68
N GLU A 276 -39.39 0.14 -33.76
CA GLU A 276 -40.01 -1.14 -34.13
C GLU A 276 -38.94 -2.23 -34.28
N ALA A 277 -37.84 -1.93 -34.95
CA ALA A 277 -36.73 -2.86 -35.11
C ALA A 277 -36.07 -3.21 -33.77
N LEU A 278 -35.84 -2.24 -32.87
CA LEU A 278 -35.33 -2.53 -31.51
C LEU A 278 -36.30 -3.39 -30.69
N ALA A 279 -37.60 -3.12 -30.77
CA ALA A 279 -38.62 -3.90 -30.06
C ALA A 279 -38.62 -5.37 -30.52
N ARG A 280 -38.32 -5.63 -31.80
CA ARG A 280 -38.17 -6.99 -32.34
C ARG A 280 -36.88 -7.68 -31.92
N ALA A 281 -35.82 -6.92 -31.60
CA ALA A 281 -34.58 -7.51 -31.09
C ALA A 281 -34.72 -8.07 -29.66
N ASP A 282 -35.73 -7.60 -28.90
CA ASP A 282 -36.14 -8.10 -27.56
C ASP A 282 -34.99 -8.38 -26.56
N GLU A 283 -33.97 -7.52 -26.56
CA GLU A 283 -32.81 -7.64 -25.67
C GLU A 283 -32.54 -6.32 -24.95
N PRO A 284 -33.36 -5.94 -23.97
CA PRO A 284 -33.21 -4.67 -23.29
C PRO A 284 -31.90 -4.58 -22.47
N ASP A 285 -31.41 -5.71 -21.97
CA ASP A 285 -30.17 -5.76 -21.17
C ASP A 285 -28.88 -5.79 -22.02
N HIS A 286 -28.99 -5.48 -23.32
CA HIS A 286 -27.86 -5.45 -24.24
C HIS A 286 -27.37 -4.01 -24.49
N ALA A 287 -26.06 -3.77 -24.36
CA ALA A 287 -25.48 -2.44 -24.41
C ALA A 287 -25.73 -1.69 -25.73
N ILE A 288 -25.63 -2.36 -26.89
CA ILE A 288 -25.93 -1.73 -28.19
C ILE A 288 -27.43 -1.39 -28.28
N THR A 289 -28.31 -2.22 -27.75
CA THR A 289 -29.77 -1.96 -27.76
C THR A 289 -30.07 -0.72 -26.94
N ALA A 290 -29.51 -0.64 -25.73
CA ALA A 290 -29.63 0.53 -24.86
C ALA A 290 -29.08 1.79 -25.56
N LEU A 291 -27.91 1.69 -26.20
CA LEU A 291 -27.27 2.82 -26.89
C LEU A 291 -28.13 3.37 -28.03
N ILE A 292 -28.64 2.49 -28.90
CA ILE A 292 -29.51 2.90 -30.02
C ILE A 292 -30.82 3.48 -29.47
N SER A 293 -31.40 2.88 -28.43
CA SER A 293 -32.61 3.41 -27.78
C SER A 293 -32.38 4.83 -27.26
N THR A 294 -31.28 5.07 -26.54
CA THR A 294 -30.92 6.40 -26.03
C THR A 294 -30.73 7.40 -27.17
N LEU A 295 -30.13 7.00 -28.30
CA LEU A 295 -29.96 7.86 -29.47
C LEU A 295 -31.27 8.21 -30.16
N ILE A 296 -32.19 7.25 -30.29
CA ILE A 296 -33.53 7.50 -30.84
C ILE A 296 -34.27 8.48 -29.94
N ASP A 297 -34.29 8.26 -28.63
CA ASP A 297 -35.01 9.12 -27.68
C ASP A 297 -34.41 10.54 -27.66
N ALA A 298 -33.08 10.66 -27.69
CA ALA A 298 -32.39 11.94 -27.75
C ALA A 298 -32.57 12.68 -29.09
N GLY A 299 -32.67 11.95 -30.21
CA GLY A 299 -32.82 12.51 -31.55
C GLY A 299 -34.26 12.90 -31.90
N ASP A 300 -35.25 12.15 -31.43
CA ASP A 300 -36.68 12.41 -31.67
C ASP A 300 -37.25 13.48 -30.71
N GLY A 301 -36.65 13.64 -29.52
CA GLY A 301 -37.07 14.64 -28.52
C GLY A 301 -38.42 14.33 -27.84
N ALA A 302 -39.13 13.28 -28.27
CA ALA A 302 -40.43 12.89 -27.71
C ALA A 302 -40.34 12.16 -26.37
N ARG A 303 -39.17 11.59 -26.02
CA ARG A 303 -38.93 10.84 -24.79
C ARG A 303 -37.61 11.26 -24.16
N SER A 304 -37.56 11.28 -22.83
CA SER A 304 -36.29 11.48 -22.12
C SER A 304 -35.41 10.23 -22.26
N PRO A 305 -34.12 10.37 -22.64
CA PRO A 305 -33.23 9.23 -22.78
C PRO A 305 -32.98 8.55 -21.43
N ASP A 306 -33.13 7.23 -21.36
CA ASP A 306 -32.75 6.43 -20.17
C ASP A 306 -31.23 6.23 -20.16
N ALA A 307 -30.53 7.27 -19.72
CA ALA A 307 -29.08 7.26 -19.62
C ALA A 307 -28.64 6.19 -18.59
N ALA A 308 -29.26 6.17 -17.40
CA ALA A 308 -28.94 5.28 -16.28
C ALA A 308 -28.71 3.81 -16.70
N ARG A 309 -29.62 3.26 -17.52
CA ARG A 309 -29.51 1.90 -18.03
C ARG A 309 -28.29 1.70 -18.93
N LEU A 310 -28.02 2.62 -19.85
CA LEU A 310 -26.85 2.54 -20.73
C LEU A 310 -25.54 2.58 -19.93
N HIS A 311 -25.44 3.40 -18.87
CA HIS A 311 -24.26 3.45 -18.00
C HIS A 311 -24.02 2.13 -17.28
N ALA A 312 -25.08 1.49 -16.79
CA ALA A 312 -24.96 0.22 -16.09
C ALA A 312 -24.46 -0.91 -17.00
N LEU A 313 -24.69 -0.80 -18.31
CA LEU A 313 -24.34 -1.82 -19.29
C LEU A 313 -23.00 -1.56 -19.99
N ALA A 314 -22.61 -0.30 -20.20
CA ALA A 314 -21.41 0.05 -20.98
C ALA A 314 -20.63 1.24 -20.42
N PRO A 315 -20.20 1.19 -19.15
CA PRO A 315 -19.55 2.34 -18.52
C PRO A 315 -18.22 2.72 -19.19
N GLY A 316 -17.39 1.73 -19.56
CA GLY A 316 -16.11 1.95 -20.23
C GLY A 316 -16.26 2.62 -21.61
N LEU A 317 -17.20 2.12 -22.43
CA LEU A 317 -17.46 2.67 -23.77
C LEU A 317 -17.85 4.14 -23.72
N LEU A 318 -18.74 4.50 -22.80
CA LEU A 318 -19.15 5.89 -22.62
C LEU A 318 -18.04 6.77 -22.07
N SER A 319 -17.18 6.21 -21.23
CA SER A 319 -16.05 6.96 -20.67
C SER A 319 -15.06 7.32 -21.74
N ASP A 320 -14.76 6.39 -22.63
CA ASP A 320 -13.87 6.64 -23.75
C ASP A 320 -14.48 7.62 -24.75
N ALA A 321 -15.78 7.49 -25.04
CA ALA A 321 -16.48 8.44 -25.90
C ALA A 321 -16.46 9.86 -25.34
N ALA A 322 -16.75 10.04 -24.04
CA ALA A 322 -16.72 11.33 -23.38
C ALA A 322 -15.31 11.94 -23.35
N ARG A 323 -14.29 11.11 -23.07
CA ARG A 323 -12.88 11.51 -23.06
C ARG A 323 -12.42 12.00 -24.43
N GLU A 324 -12.70 11.27 -25.50
CA GLU A 324 -12.30 11.67 -26.87
C GLU A 324 -12.99 12.96 -27.34
N LEU A 325 -14.15 13.28 -26.79
CA LEU A 325 -14.87 14.54 -27.02
C LEU A 325 -14.42 15.68 -26.09
N GLY A 326 -13.62 15.39 -25.06
CA GLY A 326 -13.25 16.37 -24.02
C GLY A 326 -14.44 16.87 -23.19
N VAL A 327 -15.47 16.03 -22.99
CA VAL A 327 -16.67 16.38 -22.21
C VAL A 327 -16.79 15.52 -20.95
N ALA A 328 -17.34 16.10 -19.89
CA ALA A 328 -17.62 15.36 -18.66
C ALA A 328 -19.04 14.81 -18.70
N ILE A 329 -19.18 13.48 -18.68
CA ILE A 329 -20.48 12.81 -18.57
C ILE A 329 -20.86 12.49 -17.11
N TRP A 330 -19.89 12.13 -16.26
CA TRP A 330 -20.12 11.96 -14.82
C TRP A 330 -19.81 13.23 -14.06
N ILE A 331 -20.84 13.91 -13.58
CA ILE A 331 -20.76 15.16 -12.82
C ILE A 331 -21.10 14.92 -11.34
N ASP A 332 -21.16 16.00 -10.56
CA ASP A 332 -21.65 15.90 -9.19
C ASP A 332 -23.15 15.57 -9.21
N GLY A 333 -23.55 14.54 -8.46
CA GLY A 333 -24.94 14.07 -8.41
C GLY A 333 -25.26 12.97 -9.40
N GLY A 334 -24.32 12.57 -10.27
CA GLY A 334 -24.49 11.42 -11.16
C GLY A 334 -24.10 11.73 -12.60
N ILE A 335 -24.95 11.33 -13.54
CA ILE A 335 -24.74 11.65 -14.94
C ILE A 335 -25.24 13.06 -15.26
N VAL A 336 -24.63 13.70 -16.24
CA VAL A 336 -25.13 14.91 -16.89
C VAL A 336 -26.53 14.67 -17.51
N ASP A 337 -27.50 15.48 -17.11
CA ASP A 337 -28.87 15.41 -17.62
C ASP A 337 -29.09 16.21 -18.91
N ASP A 338 -28.04 16.87 -19.43
CA ASP A 338 -28.11 17.66 -20.67
C ASP A 338 -28.28 16.73 -21.90
N PRO A 339 -29.44 16.77 -22.59
CA PRO A 339 -29.70 15.91 -23.74
C PRO A 339 -28.72 16.13 -24.89
N ALA A 340 -28.21 17.34 -25.07
CA ALA A 340 -27.24 17.64 -26.13
C ALA A 340 -25.88 17.01 -25.84
N VAL A 341 -25.46 16.98 -24.58
CA VAL A 341 -24.23 16.29 -24.16
C VAL A 341 -24.41 14.78 -24.30
N LEU A 342 -25.54 14.23 -23.84
CA LEU A 342 -25.84 12.80 -23.96
C LEU A 342 -25.87 12.35 -25.43
N LEU A 343 -26.51 13.12 -26.32
CA LEU A 343 -26.56 12.84 -27.75
C LEU A 343 -25.16 12.80 -28.35
N ARG A 344 -24.31 13.79 -28.05
CA ARG A 344 -22.93 13.84 -28.53
C ARG A 344 -22.11 12.64 -28.06
N VAL A 345 -22.18 12.31 -26.76
CA VAL A 345 -21.43 11.18 -26.20
C VAL A 345 -21.94 9.85 -26.75
N CYS A 346 -23.25 9.63 -26.84
CA CYS A 346 -23.81 8.40 -27.40
C CYS A 346 -23.47 8.25 -28.89
N THR A 347 -23.49 9.35 -29.65
CA THR A 347 -23.09 9.35 -31.06
C THR A 347 -21.62 8.95 -31.20
N ARG A 348 -20.74 9.51 -30.35
CA ARG A 348 -19.34 9.10 -30.31
C ARG A 348 -19.18 7.64 -29.89
N ALA A 349 -19.85 7.19 -28.83
CA ALA A 349 -19.81 5.81 -28.36
C ALA A 349 -20.19 4.83 -29.46
N ARG A 350 -21.24 5.12 -30.23
CA ARG A 350 -21.62 4.31 -31.39
C ARG A 350 -20.52 4.27 -32.45
N SER A 351 -19.87 5.39 -32.73
CA SER A 351 -18.74 5.43 -33.68
C SER A 351 -17.50 4.65 -33.24
N LEU A 352 -17.34 4.39 -31.93
CA LEU A 352 -16.24 3.57 -31.41
C LEU A 352 -16.51 2.07 -31.55
N LEU A 353 -17.78 1.65 -31.63
CA LEU A 353 -18.15 0.24 -31.78
C LEU A 353 -17.50 -0.37 -33.03
N SER A 354 -16.96 -1.57 -32.86
CA SER A 354 -16.39 -2.32 -33.98
C SER A 354 -17.46 -2.67 -35.02
N ALA A 355 -17.05 -2.73 -36.29
CA ALA A 355 -17.97 -2.86 -37.43
C ALA A 355 -18.79 -4.15 -37.40
N ASP A 356 -18.34 -5.19 -36.67
CA ASP A 356 -19.09 -6.43 -36.54
C ASP A 356 -20.40 -6.25 -35.74
N ARG A 357 -20.50 -5.30 -34.81
CA ARG A 357 -21.69 -5.14 -33.95
C ARG A 357 -22.13 -6.47 -33.29
N SER A 358 -21.17 -7.32 -32.91
CA SER A 358 -21.46 -8.63 -32.32
C SER A 358 -22.29 -8.50 -31.04
N SER A 359 -23.15 -9.50 -30.80
CA SER A 359 -23.92 -9.60 -29.56
C SER A 359 -23.05 -10.00 -28.36
N ALA A 360 -21.99 -10.77 -28.61
CA ALA A 360 -21.02 -11.19 -27.61
C ALA A 360 -19.72 -11.68 -28.29
N PRO A 361 -18.53 -11.16 -27.91
CA PRO A 361 -18.33 -9.94 -27.15
C PRO A 361 -18.74 -8.70 -27.95
N ILE A 362 -19.34 -7.71 -27.29
CA ILE A 362 -19.50 -6.37 -27.86
C ILE A 362 -18.14 -5.69 -27.77
N SER A 363 -17.63 -5.17 -28.88
CA SER A 363 -16.27 -4.63 -28.94
C SER A 363 -16.26 -3.20 -29.50
N TYR A 364 -15.22 -2.46 -29.14
CA TYR A 364 -15.00 -1.09 -29.60
C TYR A 364 -13.52 -0.76 -29.61
N ARG A 365 -13.16 0.30 -30.34
CA ARG A 365 -11.79 0.81 -30.40
C ARG A 365 -11.76 2.23 -29.91
N SER A 366 -10.80 2.54 -29.05
CA SER A 366 -10.57 3.89 -28.58
C SER A 366 -9.08 4.16 -28.46
N ALA A 367 -8.67 5.40 -28.74
CA ALA A 367 -7.30 5.83 -28.51
C ALA A 367 -7.07 6.01 -27.01
N SER A 368 -6.16 5.24 -26.40
CA SER A 368 -5.79 5.44 -25.00
C SER A 368 -5.09 6.79 -24.80
N GLY A 369 -5.03 7.30 -23.57
CA GLY A 369 -4.27 8.50 -23.23
C GLY A 369 -2.77 8.41 -23.58
N ALA A 370 -2.24 7.21 -23.83
CA ALA A 370 -0.89 6.97 -24.31
C ALA A 370 -0.74 7.08 -25.85
N GLY A 371 -1.80 7.40 -26.58
CA GLY A 371 -1.80 7.58 -28.03
C GLY A 371 -1.94 6.29 -28.86
N THR A 372 -2.13 5.14 -28.21
CA THR A 372 -2.33 3.85 -28.90
C THR A 372 -3.81 3.50 -28.98
N THR A 373 -4.30 3.13 -30.16
CA THR A 373 -5.67 2.61 -30.30
C THR A 373 -5.77 1.18 -29.77
N GLN A 374 -6.60 0.98 -28.75
CA GLN A 374 -6.80 -0.31 -28.08
C GLN A 374 -8.12 -0.95 -28.52
N LEU A 375 -8.14 -2.28 -28.70
CA LEU A 375 -9.36 -3.05 -28.84
C LEU A 375 -9.89 -3.39 -27.45
N ARG A 376 -11.06 -2.86 -27.11
CA ARG A 376 -11.73 -3.06 -25.83
C ARG A 376 -13.05 -3.79 -26.03
N HIS A 377 -13.54 -4.42 -24.97
CA HIS A 377 -14.84 -5.06 -24.97
C HIS A 377 -15.74 -4.44 -23.91
N VAL A 378 -17.05 -4.45 -24.17
CA VAL A 378 -18.05 -4.20 -23.15
C VAL A 378 -18.25 -5.51 -22.38
N PRO A 379 -18.12 -5.51 -21.04
CA PRO A 379 -18.25 -6.73 -20.26
C PRO A 379 -19.70 -7.23 -20.32
N ALA A 380 -19.91 -8.52 -20.03
CA ALA A 380 -21.26 -9.07 -19.92
C ALA A 380 -22.10 -8.24 -18.93
N ALA A 381 -23.40 -8.07 -19.20
CA ALA A 381 -24.28 -7.18 -18.43
C ALA A 381 -24.24 -7.43 -16.91
N ALA A 382 -24.16 -8.70 -16.49
CA ALA A 382 -24.04 -9.07 -15.08
C ALA A 382 -22.75 -8.54 -14.43
N ILE A 383 -21.62 -8.54 -15.17
CA ILE A 383 -20.33 -8.01 -14.71
C ILE A 383 -20.34 -6.48 -14.76
N ALA A 384 -20.86 -5.89 -15.85
CA ALA A 384 -20.95 -4.45 -16.05
C ALA A 384 -21.70 -3.76 -14.88
N ARG A 385 -22.84 -4.32 -14.49
CA ARG A 385 -23.70 -3.81 -13.40
C ARG A 385 -23.01 -3.77 -12.03
N VAL A 386 -22.04 -4.66 -11.81
CA VAL A 386 -21.32 -4.76 -10.53
C VAL A 386 -19.89 -4.24 -10.61
N ALA A 387 -19.49 -3.61 -11.72
CA ALA A 387 -18.14 -3.06 -11.91
C ALA A 387 -17.71 -2.07 -10.80
N HIS A 388 -18.71 -1.49 -10.12
CA HIS A 388 -18.58 -0.52 -9.05
C HIS A 388 -19.19 -0.94 -7.72
N ALA A 389 -19.61 -2.20 -7.57
CA ALA A 389 -20.21 -2.70 -6.34
C ALA A 389 -19.24 -2.63 -5.13
N ASP A 390 -17.92 -2.74 -5.39
CA ASP A 390 -16.88 -2.69 -4.36
C ASP A 390 -16.24 -1.30 -4.16
N ASP A 391 -16.70 -0.26 -4.87
CA ASP A 391 -16.06 1.07 -4.85
C ASP A 391 -15.88 1.57 -3.39
N GLU A 392 -16.91 1.43 -2.56
CA GLU A 392 -16.87 1.85 -1.15
C GLU A 392 -15.81 1.08 -0.35
N ARG A 393 -15.72 -0.23 -0.54
CA ARG A 393 -14.73 -1.08 0.13
C ARG A 393 -13.30 -0.72 -0.30
N ASP A 394 -13.13 -0.37 -1.57
CA ASP A 394 -11.85 0.04 -2.14
C ASP A 394 -11.40 1.39 -1.60
N LEU A 395 -12.30 2.39 -1.59
CA LEU A 395 -12.09 3.69 -0.97
C LEU A 395 -11.70 3.56 0.51
N ASP A 396 -12.37 2.68 1.24
CA ASP A 396 -12.09 2.41 2.65
C ASP A 396 -10.68 1.84 2.88
N ARG A 397 -10.28 0.90 2.01
CA ARG A 397 -8.97 0.26 2.05
C ARG A 397 -7.86 1.28 1.85
N VAL A 398 -7.99 2.14 0.83
CA VAL A 398 -6.98 3.15 0.51
C VAL A 398 -6.99 4.33 1.47
N ALA A 399 -8.15 4.73 2.00
CA ALA A 399 -8.22 5.68 3.10
C ALA A 399 -7.43 5.17 4.31
N ARG A 400 -7.62 3.90 4.71
CA ARG A 400 -6.85 3.29 5.81
C ARG A 400 -5.36 3.20 5.51
N LEU A 401 -4.97 2.96 4.25
CA LEU A 401 -3.56 2.91 3.84
C LEU A 401 -2.92 4.30 3.92
N LEU A 402 -3.57 5.32 3.35
CA LEU A 402 -3.14 6.71 3.41
C LEU A 402 -3.03 7.19 4.85
N LEU A 403 -4.02 6.87 5.70
CA LEU A 403 -4.02 7.28 7.10
C LEU A 403 -2.92 6.62 7.91
N ARG A 404 -2.70 5.31 7.73
CA ARG A 404 -1.57 4.61 8.33
C ARG A 404 -0.24 5.18 7.83
N SER A 405 -0.16 5.52 6.55
CA SER A 405 1.00 6.19 5.95
C SER A 405 1.23 7.59 6.54
N SER A 406 0.18 8.37 6.83
CA SER A 406 0.27 9.71 7.43
C SER A 406 0.66 9.65 8.91
N GLN A 407 0.16 8.66 9.64
CA GLN A 407 0.57 8.39 11.03
C GLN A 407 2.03 7.92 11.11
N THR A 408 2.53 7.23 10.08
CA THR A 408 3.96 6.93 9.91
C THR A 408 4.75 8.12 9.32
N ASN A 409 4.14 9.02 8.56
CA ASN A 409 4.81 10.20 7.99
C ASN A 409 4.99 11.35 9.01
N ARG A 410 4.11 11.44 10.02
CA ARG A 410 4.35 12.25 11.23
C ARG A 410 5.44 11.66 12.13
N ARG A 411 5.68 10.34 12.06
CA ARG A 411 6.90 9.73 12.63
C ARG A 411 8.13 10.04 11.75
N ARG A 412 7.98 10.20 10.43
CA ARG A 412 9.05 10.54 9.46
C ARG A 412 9.48 12.01 9.40
N SER A 413 8.64 13.02 9.66
CA SER A 413 9.10 14.44 9.58
C SER A 413 10.08 14.82 10.69
N ALA A 414 9.99 14.18 11.86
CA ALA A 414 11.03 14.24 12.90
C ALA A 414 12.24 13.34 12.56
N HIS A 415 12.05 12.33 11.71
CA HIS A 415 13.08 11.39 11.23
C HIS A 415 13.91 11.93 10.05
N THR A 416 13.39 12.88 9.28
CA THR A 416 14.11 13.47 8.12
C THR A 416 15.17 14.49 8.58
N ALA A 417 14.94 15.17 9.70
CA ALA A 417 15.95 16.00 10.36
C ALA A 417 17.09 15.17 10.97
N THR A 418 16.83 13.92 11.37
CA THR A 418 17.85 12.98 11.86
C THR A 418 18.47 12.11 10.78
N ALA A 419 17.87 11.99 9.58
CA ALA A 419 18.37 11.19 8.47
C ALA A 419 19.70 11.68 7.85
N ALA A 420 20.11 12.93 8.11
CA ALA A 420 21.42 13.46 7.72
C ALA A 420 22.44 13.50 8.88
N ARG A 421 22.03 13.23 10.12
CA ARG A 421 22.90 13.32 11.31
C ARG A 421 23.77 12.08 11.43
N SER A 422 25.06 12.29 11.67
CA SER A 422 26.07 11.27 12.03
C SER A 422 26.83 11.78 13.25
N LEU A 423 27.60 10.91 13.90
CA LEU A 423 28.56 11.38 14.91
C LEU A 423 29.59 12.27 14.23
N ASP A 424 29.89 13.42 14.84
CA ASP A 424 31.07 14.20 14.50
C ASP A 424 32.33 13.65 15.18
N ALA A 425 33.49 14.24 14.88
CA ALA A 425 34.76 13.80 15.44
C ALA A 425 34.84 13.99 16.96
N GLU A 426 34.25 15.07 17.49
CA GLU A 426 34.25 15.35 18.94
C GLU A 426 33.43 14.31 19.70
N GLN A 427 32.27 13.93 19.17
CA GLN A 427 31.44 12.86 19.72
C GLN A 427 32.11 11.49 19.69
N ILE A 428 32.91 11.20 18.66
CA ILE A 428 33.68 9.95 18.58
C ILE A 428 34.83 9.96 19.60
N GLU A 429 35.56 11.07 19.73
CA GLU A 429 36.61 11.22 20.75
C GLU A 429 36.04 11.14 22.16
N GLN A 430 34.88 11.77 22.42
CA GLN A 430 34.15 11.68 23.68
C GLN A 430 33.74 10.23 23.98
N PHE A 431 33.24 9.49 22.98
CA PHE A 431 32.98 8.05 23.13
C PHE A 431 34.23 7.28 23.51
N MET A 432 35.38 7.57 22.89
CA MET A 432 36.63 6.88 23.19
C MET A 432 37.19 7.23 24.57
N ALA A 433 36.95 8.43 25.07
CA ALA A 433 37.40 8.87 26.40
C ALA A 433 36.48 8.41 27.54
N ASP A 434 35.17 8.41 27.32
CA ASP A 434 34.16 8.21 28.37
C ASP A 434 33.43 6.87 28.24
N GLY A 435 33.60 6.16 27.11
CA GLY A 435 32.93 4.89 26.83
C GLY A 435 31.43 5.02 26.56
N TYR A 436 30.90 6.23 26.31
CA TYR A 436 29.53 6.42 25.84
C TYR A 436 29.40 7.68 24.98
N VAL A 437 28.36 7.72 24.14
CA VAL A 437 27.94 8.92 23.40
C VAL A 437 26.44 9.13 23.49
N HIS A 438 26.02 10.38 23.73
CA HIS A 438 24.61 10.76 23.87
C HIS A 438 24.06 11.31 22.56
N LEU A 439 23.19 10.54 21.93
CA LEU A 439 22.45 10.90 20.74
C LEU A 439 21.16 11.65 21.13
N ARG A 440 21.26 12.98 21.24
CA ARG A 440 20.11 13.83 21.57
C ARG A 440 19.10 13.92 20.42
N GLY A 441 17.83 13.69 20.74
CA GLY A 441 16.72 13.65 19.78
C GLY A 441 16.96 12.62 18.68
N ALA A 442 17.47 11.45 19.03
CA ALA A 442 17.83 10.40 18.07
C ALA A 442 16.61 9.77 17.40
N PHE A 443 15.47 9.76 18.08
CA PHE A 443 14.19 9.36 17.51
C PHE A 443 13.06 10.29 18.00
N PRO A 444 11.90 10.32 17.34
CA PRO A 444 10.84 11.26 17.71
C PRO A 444 10.33 11.01 19.13
N ARG A 445 10.29 12.04 19.98
CA ARG A 445 9.64 12.00 21.31
C ARG A 445 8.24 11.38 21.26
N ALA A 446 7.50 11.72 20.22
CA ALA A 446 6.15 11.21 20.01
C ALA A 446 6.12 9.66 19.87
N LEU A 447 7.16 9.04 19.29
CA LEU A 447 7.30 7.59 19.22
C LEU A 447 7.56 7.01 20.62
N ALA A 448 8.41 7.66 21.42
CA ALA A 448 8.66 7.28 22.81
C ALA A 448 7.36 7.25 23.63
N GLU A 449 6.60 8.35 23.59
CA GLU A 449 5.30 8.47 24.27
C GLU A 449 4.31 7.39 23.83
N SER A 450 4.28 7.06 22.54
CA SER A 450 3.41 6.01 22.01
C SER A 450 3.73 4.62 22.57
N ILE A 451 5.01 4.34 22.80
CA ILE A 451 5.48 3.07 23.37
C ILE A 451 5.15 3.00 24.87
N VAL A 452 5.35 4.11 25.59
CA VAL A 452 4.96 4.25 27.00
C VAL A 452 3.45 4.09 27.17
N ASP A 453 2.65 4.76 26.35
CA ASP A 453 1.19 4.63 26.36
C ASP A 453 0.72 3.19 26.08
N SER A 454 1.40 2.48 25.16
CA SER A 454 1.14 1.06 24.92
C SER A 454 1.45 0.22 26.16
N ALA A 455 2.59 0.44 26.80
CA ALA A 455 2.98 -0.27 28.01
C ALA A 455 1.95 -0.09 29.14
N HIS A 456 1.50 1.13 29.38
CA HIS A 456 0.44 1.41 30.36
C HIS A 456 -0.84 0.61 30.07
N ARG A 457 -1.32 0.63 28.82
CA ARG A 457 -2.53 -0.12 28.44
C ARG A 457 -2.35 -1.63 28.64
N ARG A 458 -1.19 -2.17 28.24
CA ARG A 458 -0.88 -3.60 28.32
C ARG A 458 -0.80 -4.08 29.77
N LEU A 459 -0.16 -3.30 30.64
CA LEU A 459 -0.07 -3.61 32.07
C LEU A 459 -1.43 -3.50 32.78
N ALA A 460 -2.31 -2.60 32.35
CA ALA A 460 -3.67 -2.51 32.89
C ALA A 460 -4.58 -3.67 32.46
N GLN A 461 -4.38 -4.21 31.25
CA GLN A 461 -5.23 -5.26 30.68
C GLN A 461 -4.82 -6.68 31.07
N ASP A 462 -3.54 -7.01 30.92
CA ASP A 462 -3.04 -8.37 31.10
C ASP A 462 -1.54 -8.35 31.47
N PRO A 463 -1.20 -7.92 32.70
CA PRO A 463 0.20 -7.75 33.09
C PRO A 463 0.99 -9.05 32.99
N ALA A 464 0.41 -10.20 33.37
CA ALA A 464 1.11 -11.50 33.35
C ALA A 464 1.66 -11.88 31.98
N ARG A 465 0.98 -11.49 30.89
CA ARG A 465 1.42 -11.74 29.52
C ARG A 465 2.61 -10.90 29.09
N TRP A 466 2.75 -9.69 29.63
CA TRP A 466 3.69 -8.69 29.14
C TRP A 466 4.91 -8.51 30.03
N LEU A 467 4.92 -9.08 31.23
CA LEU A 467 6.08 -9.06 32.13
C LEU A 467 7.09 -10.14 31.77
N SER A 468 8.37 -9.87 32.06
CA SER A 468 9.46 -10.85 31.96
C SER A 468 10.28 -10.90 33.25
N GLY A 469 10.90 -12.05 33.52
CA GLY A 469 11.80 -12.25 34.66
C GLY A 469 11.32 -13.27 35.68
N PRO A 470 12.07 -13.49 36.77
CA PRO A 470 11.82 -14.57 37.73
C PRO A 470 10.63 -14.31 38.69
N HIS A 471 10.04 -13.11 38.66
CA HIS A 471 9.00 -12.68 39.62
C HIS A 471 7.68 -12.26 38.96
N VAL A 472 7.43 -12.70 37.72
CA VAL A 472 6.28 -12.30 36.90
C VAL A 472 4.94 -12.47 37.62
N GLN A 473 4.69 -13.61 38.28
CA GLN A 473 3.40 -13.87 38.93
C GLN A 473 3.13 -12.90 40.09
N ARG A 474 4.16 -12.59 40.89
CA ARG A 474 4.05 -11.64 42.01
C ARG A 474 3.83 -10.22 41.49
N GLN A 475 4.63 -9.78 40.52
CA GLN A 475 4.55 -8.45 39.95
C GLN A 475 3.22 -8.22 39.20
N ALA A 476 2.71 -9.25 38.51
CA ALA A 476 1.40 -9.19 37.88
C ALA A 476 0.27 -9.04 38.91
N ALA A 477 0.37 -9.69 40.07
CA ALA A 477 -0.59 -9.53 41.16
C ALA A 477 -0.54 -8.12 41.77
N GLU A 478 0.64 -7.52 41.93
CA GLU A 478 0.79 -6.13 42.39
C GLU A 478 0.22 -5.10 41.41
N LEU A 479 0.11 -5.47 40.13
CA LEU A 479 -0.50 -4.66 39.06
C LEU A 479 -2.01 -4.91 38.89
N ALA A 480 -2.64 -5.73 39.74
CA ALA A 480 -4.08 -5.93 39.71
C ALA A 480 -4.79 -4.61 40.05
N GLY A 481 -5.61 -4.09 39.12
CA GLY A 481 -6.25 -2.78 39.27
C GLY A 481 -5.33 -1.58 38.98
N TYR A 482 -4.24 -1.81 38.24
CA TYR A 482 -3.31 -0.76 37.83
C TYR A 482 -4.00 0.38 37.04
N ASP A 483 -3.90 1.61 37.57
CA ASP A 483 -4.20 2.85 36.85
C ASP A 483 -2.93 3.73 36.74
N ARG A 484 -2.63 4.17 35.52
CA ARG A 484 -1.48 5.07 35.27
C ARG A 484 -1.62 6.43 35.96
N ASN A 485 -2.84 6.88 36.24
CA ASN A 485 -3.12 8.18 36.84
C ASN A 485 -3.28 8.11 38.36
N GLU A 486 -3.24 6.92 38.97
CA GLU A 486 -3.39 6.73 40.41
C GLU A 486 -2.12 6.14 41.05
N PRO A 487 -1.21 6.98 41.61
CA PRO A 487 0.06 6.49 42.17
C PRO A 487 -0.07 5.43 43.27
N ARG A 488 -1.24 5.31 43.91
CA ARG A 488 -1.52 4.30 44.93
C ARG A 488 -1.66 2.90 44.36
N THR A 489 -1.93 2.75 43.07
CA THR A 489 -2.03 1.46 42.38
C THR A 489 -0.72 1.04 41.73
N TRP A 490 0.33 1.87 41.80
CA TRP A 490 1.63 1.54 41.20
C TRP A 490 2.38 0.52 42.06
N PRO A 491 3.04 -0.48 41.42
CA PRO A 491 3.91 -1.41 42.12
C PRO A 491 5.19 -0.69 42.58
N GLN A 492 6.02 -1.35 43.39
CA GLN A 492 7.29 -0.79 43.83
C GLN A 492 8.46 -1.37 43.05
N GLY A 493 9.42 -0.52 42.68
CA GLY A 493 10.70 -0.96 42.10
C GLY A 493 10.65 -1.21 40.60
N ARG A 494 11.53 -2.11 40.13
CA ARG A 494 11.78 -2.41 38.72
C ARG A 494 10.75 -3.42 38.20
N VAL A 495 10.24 -3.17 37.00
CA VAL A 495 9.37 -4.06 36.25
C VAL A 495 9.86 -4.11 34.80
N ASP A 496 10.16 -5.31 34.30
CA ASP A 496 10.60 -5.51 32.91
C ASP A 496 9.42 -5.94 32.04
N VAL A 497 9.16 -5.17 30.99
CA VAL A 497 8.01 -5.33 30.08
C VAL A 497 8.49 -5.69 28.68
N VAL A 498 7.96 -6.78 28.14
CA VAL A 498 8.23 -7.25 26.78
C VAL A 498 7.53 -6.32 25.77
N GLY A 499 8.24 -5.95 24.70
CA GLY A 499 7.71 -5.15 23.61
C GLY A 499 6.75 -5.93 22.69
N GLU A 500 5.93 -5.21 21.90
CA GLU A 500 4.94 -5.84 21.02
C GLU A 500 5.57 -6.40 19.74
N HIS A 501 6.46 -5.65 19.11
CA HIS A 501 7.07 -6.00 17.84
C HIS A 501 8.53 -5.52 17.76
N PRO A 502 9.41 -6.23 17.03
CA PRO A 502 10.73 -5.73 16.68
C PRO A 502 10.62 -4.59 15.66
N LEU A 503 11.47 -3.58 15.79
CA LEU A 503 11.64 -2.45 14.86
C LEU A 503 13.06 -2.50 14.33
N THR A 504 13.26 -2.37 13.00
CA THR A 504 14.64 -2.29 12.49
C THR A 504 15.32 -1.03 13.05
N ILE A 505 16.64 -1.08 13.26
CA ILE A 505 17.37 0.05 13.85
C ILE A 505 17.18 1.31 12.98
N ASN A 506 17.21 1.16 11.66
CA ASN A 506 16.94 2.25 10.72
C ASN A 506 15.52 2.82 10.85
N GLU A 507 14.49 1.96 10.90
CA GLU A 507 13.11 2.41 11.10
C GLU A 507 12.94 3.11 12.46
N PHE A 508 13.66 2.65 13.48
CA PHE A 508 13.63 3.20 14.83
C PHE A 508 14.41 4.52 14.95
N SER A 509 15.60 4.62 14.35
CA SER A 509 16.48 5.79 14.31
C SER A 509 17.61 5.64 13.27
N PRO A 510 17.54 6.33 12.12
CA PRO A 510 18.59 6.34 11.11
C PRO A 510 19.90 6.96 11.65
N PHE A 511 19.79 7.93 12.57
CA PHE A 511 20.95 8.50 13.25
C PHE A 511 21.66 7.45 14.11
N ALA A 512 20.91 6.66 14.87
CA ALA A 512 21.49 5.59 15.68
C ALA A 512 22.14 4.50 14.81
N GLU A 513 21.52 4.12 13.68
CA GLU A 513 22.12 3.14 12.76
C GLU A 513 23.49 3.61 12.25
N ARG A 514 23.59 4.87 11.80
CA ARG A 514 24.87 5.43 11.36
C ARG A 514 25.89 5.55 12.49
N ALA A 515 25.47 6.00 13.67
CA ALA A 515 26.35 6.08 14.83
C ALA A 515 26.89 4.69 15.23
N VAL A 516 26.04 3.65 15.17
CA VAL A 516 26.46 2.26 15.36
C VAL A 516 27.51 1.85 14.33
N PHE A 517 27.34 2.19 13.05
CA PHE A 517 28.34 1.91 12.01
C PHE A 517 29.64 2.68 12.23
N GLN A 518 29.57 3.94 12.67
CA GLN A 518 30.77 4.72 12.97
C GLN A 518 31.56 4.16 14.16
N LEU A 519 30.89 3.57 15.16
CA LEU A 519 31.53 3.02 16.34
C LEU A 519 31.98 1.56 16.21
N LEU A 520 31.38 0.78 15.30
CA LEU A 520 31.64 -0.67 15.13
C LEU A 520 32.21 -1.05 13.74
N GLY A 521 32.26 -0.11 12.80
CA GLY A 521 32.66 -0.33 11.41
C GLY A 521 31.50 -0.79 10.51
N ASP A 522 31.85 -1.39 9.38
CA ASP A 522 30.90 -1.68 8.28
C ASP A 522 29.65 -2.45 8.70
N ALA A 523 28.54 -2.16 8.01
CA ALA A 523 27.24 -2.80 8.24
C ALA A 523 27.28 -4.34 8.17
N GLY A 524 28.20 -4.91 7.39
CA GLY A 524 28.42 -6.35 7.27
C GLY A 524 28.90 -7.03 8.56
N ARG A 525 29.54 -6.28 9.47
CA ARG A 525 30.04 -6.80 10.75
C ARG A 525 28.95 -6.95 11.82
N ILE A 526 27.83 -6.26 11.66
CA ILE A 526 26.80 -6.16 12.69
C ILE A 526 25.73 -7.22 12.45
N ARG A 527 25.42 -7.99 13.50
CA ARG A 527 24.38 -9.03 13.48
C ARG A 527 23.02 -8.46 13.84
N THR A 528 22.95 -7.55 14.81
CA THR A 528 21.67 -6.93 15.22
C THR A 528 21.14 -6.03 14.12
N ARG A 529 19.93 -6.33 13.62
CA ARG A 529 19.23 -5.49 12.61
C ARG A 529 18.01 -4.78 13.17
N SER A 530 17.51 -5.22 14.32
CA SER A 530 16.31 -4.69 14.96
C SER A 530 16.45 -4.66 16.47
N TRP A 531 15.71 -3.75 17.09
CA TRP A 531 15.49 -3.69 18.53
C TRP A 531 14.02 -3.95 18.84
N THR A 532 13.75 -4.55 19.99
CA THR A 532 12.39 -4.65 20.52
C THR A 532 12.10 -3.44 21.39
N SER A 533 10.83 -3.04 21.48
CA SER A 533 10.38 -1.99 22.40
C SER A 533 10.25 -2.52 23.84
N ASN A 534 11.22 -3.32 24.30
CA ASN A 534 11.27 -3.80 25.67
C ASN A 534 11.54 -2.62 26.61
N LEU A 535 10.87 -2.60 27.76
CA LEU A 535 10.96 -1.50 28.72
C LEU A 535 11.37 -2.01 30.09
N ILE A 536 12.43 -1.43 30.61
CA ILE A 536 12.78 -1.43 32.03
C ILE A 536 12.07 -0.25 32.67
N ILE A 537 10.96 -0.54 33.33
CA ILE A 537 10.16 0.43 34.06
C ILE A 537 10.63 0.49 35.50
N GLN A 538 10.84 1.69 36.04
CA GLN A 538 11.15 1.90 37.44
C GLN A 538 10.11 2.79 38.08
N TYR A 539 9.32 2.20 38.96
CA TYR A 539 8.30 2.92 39.71
C TYR A 539 8.89 3.64 40.93
N PRO A 540 8.28 4.77 41.34
CA PRO A 540 8.63 5.48 42.56
C PRO A 540 8.69 4.59 43.80
N ARG A 541 9.70 4.80 44.64
CA ARG A 541 9.71 4.34 46.02
C ARG A 541 8.87 5.33 46.83
N ARG A 542 7.84 4.84 47.54
CA ARG A 542 6.95 5.72 48.33
C ARG A 542 7.75 6.41 49.45
N GLY A 543 7.63 7.73 49.53
CA GLY A 543 8.45 8.59 50.40
C GLY A 543 8.28 8.38 51.91
N GLU A 544 7.29 7.62 52.34
CA GLU A 544 7.08 7.24 53.75
C GLU A 544 8.21 6.33 54.31
N TRP A 545 9.11 5.83 53.46
CA TRP A 545 10.04 4.73 53.82
C TRP A 545 11.52 5.12 53.90
N ASP A 546 11.96 6.22 53.27
CA ASP A 546 13.36 6.71 53.40
C ASP A 546 13.59 8.11 52.79
N PRO A 547 13.71 9.19 53.59
CA PRO A 547 14.06 10.53 53.11
C PRO A 547 15.45 10.63 52.46
N SER A 548 16.39 9.73 52.79
CA SER A 548 17.75 9.72 52.25
C SER A 548 17.81 9.27 50.79
N ALA A 549 16.74 8.65 50.28
CA ALA A 549 16.67 8.18 48.90
C ALA A 549 16.83 9.30 47.86
N ARG A 550 16.49 10.55 48.20
CA ARG A 550 16.69 11.73 47.31
C ARG A 550 18.14 12.17 47.16
N ALA A 551 19.01 11.81 48.12
CA ALA A 551 20.45 12.09 48.09
C ALA A 551 21.27 10.84 47.73
N TRP A 552 20.61 9.76 47.32
CA TRP A 552 21.27 8.51 46.98
C TRP A 552 22.12 8.68 45.72
N VAL A 553 23.39 8.31 45.82
CA VAL A 553 24.37 8.21 44.74
C VAL A 553 25.05 6.85 44.90
N PRO A 554 25.28 6.08 43.82
CA PRO A 554 25.93 4.80 43.95
C PRO A 554 27.36 4.96 44.44
N THR A 555 27.81 4.01 45.26
CA THR A 555 29.24 3.91 45.57
C THR A 555 29.90 2.94 44.59
N ALA A 556 31.15 3.21 44.24
CA ALA A 556 32.02 2.32 43.47
C ALA A 556 32.07 0.88 44.04
N ASN A 557 31.81 0.71 45.34
CA ASN A 557 31.92 -0.55 46.07
C ASN A 557 30.57 -1.30 46.27
N GLN A 558 29.47 -0.91 45.62
CA GLN A 558 28.19 -1.60 45.77
C GLN A 558 28.04 -2.85 44.87
N GLU A 559 27.08 -3.71 45.16
CA GLU A 559 26.90 -5.01 44.47
C GLU A 559 26.15 -4.93 43.14
N SER A 560 25.49 -3.81 42.82
CA SER A 560 24.66 -3.69 41.61
C SER A 560 25.46 -3.43 40.31
N TRP A 561 26.78 -3.31 40.36
CA TRP A 561 27.61 -3.08 39.17
C TRP A 561 27.77 -4.36 38.34
N HIS A 562 27.34 -4.35 37.08
CA HIS A 562 27.33 -5.53 36.21
C HIS A 562 27.55 -5.18 34.72
N LEU A 563 27.79 -6.23 33.94
CA LEU A 563 27.65 -6.23 32.48
C LEU A 563 26.35 -6.95 32.10
N ASP A 564 25.72 -6.51 31.01
CA ASP A 564 24.49 -7.14 30.51
C ASP A 564 24.80 -8.46 29.78
N SER A 565 23.91 -9.44 29.96
CA SER A 565 24.11 -10.84 29.52
C SER A 565 25.45 -11.45 30.00
N PRO A 566 25.67 -11.51 31.33
CA PRO A 566 26.92 -12.01 31.89
C PRO A 566 27.16 -13.49 31.54
N SER A 567 28.44 -13.86 31.45
CA SER A 567 28.89 -15.23 31.25
C SER A 567 29.89 -15.62 32.34
N VAL A 568 29.87 -16.89 32.74
CA VAL A 568 30.84 -17.49 33.66
C VAL A 568 32.25 -17.57 33.06
N HIS A 569 32.37 -17.41 31.73
CA HIS A 569 33.64 -17.44 30.99
C HIS A 569 33.69 -16.28 29.99
N THR A 570 33.53 -15.04 30.46
CA THR A 570 33.66 -13.87 29.59
C THR A 570 35.12 -13.72 29.19
N ARG A 571 35.41 -13.73 27.89
CA ARG A 571 36.78 -13.65 27.35
C ARG A 571 36.91 -12.53 26.32
N LEU A 572 38.07 -11.88 26.30
CA LEU A 572 38.36 -10.78 25.39
C LEU A 572 38.26 -11.19 23.91
N ASP A 573 38.73 -12.39 23.57
CA ASP A 573 38.75 -12.95 22.21
C ASP A 573 37.38 -13.48 21.72
N GLN A 574 36.38 -13.49 22.60
CA GLN A 574 35.03 -13.99 22.30
C GLN A 574 33.95 -12.90 22.45
N LEU A 575 34.33 -11.64 22.68
CA LEU A 575 33.38 -10.53 22.85
C LEU A 575 32.57 -10.29 21.57
N ARG A 576 31.30 -10.69 21.57
CA ARG A 576 30.37 -10.46 20.47
C ARG A 576 29.38 -9.33 20.72
N THR A 577 29.31 -8.81 21.94
CA THR A 577 28.54 -7.61 22.25
C THR A 577 29.35 -6.40 21.80
N GLY A 578 28.83 -5.68 20.80
CA GLY A 578 29.47 -4.50 20.22
C GLY A 578 29.12 -3.23 20.97
N LEU A 579 27.85 -3.01 21.32
CA LEU A 579 27.39 -1.84 22.08
C LEU A 579 26.23 -2.24 23.01
N LEU A 580 26.16 -1.59 24.17
CA LEU A 580 24.96 -1.46 24.97
C LEU A 580 24.23 -0.17 24.56
N VAL A 581 22.91 -0.18 24.52
CA VAL A 581 22.12 0.98 24.07
C VAL A 581 21.10 1.36 25.13
N PHE A 582 21.16 2.55 25.69
CA PHE A 582 20.07 3.07 26.52
C PHE A 582 19.09 3.89 25.67
N ILE A 583 17.85 3.42 25.56
CA ILE A 583 16.76 4.10 24.85
C ILE A 583 15.91 4.86 25.85
N VAL A 584 15.83 6.18 25.69
CA VAL A 584 15.12 7.05 26.61
C VAL A 584 13.66 7.20 26.18
N PHE A 585 12.74 6.50 26.87
CA PHE A 585 11.31 6.51 26.54
C PHE A 585 10.48 7.51 27.35
N SER A 586 11.00 7.97 28.48
CA SER A 586 10.47 9.06 29.30
C SER A 586 11.62 9.98 29.74
N ASP A 587 11.34 11.23 30.08
CA ASP A 587 12.38 12.14 30.57
C ASP A 587 13.10 11.57 31.81
N LEU A 588 14.41 11.44 31.70
CA LEU A 588 15.30 10.93 32.75
C LEU A 588 15.92 12.11 33.47
N LEU A 589 15.16 12.65 34.43
CA LEU A 589 15.65 13.70 35.31
C LEU A 589 16.54 13.11 36.41
N PRO A 590 17.47 13.89 37.00
CA PRO A 590 18.32 13.42 38.08
C PRO A 590 17.53 12.78 39.22
N ALA A 591 18.10 11.75 39.85
CA ALA A 591 17.48 11.01 40.94
C ALA A 591 16.06 10.47 40.61
N SER A 592 15.83 10.04 39.37
CA SER A 592 14.56 9.44 38.94
C SER A 592 14.67 7.94 38.67
N GLY A 593 15.62 7.27 39.34
CA GLY A 593 15.87 5.85 39.18
C GLY A 593 16.63 5.50 37.91
N ASN A 594 17.52 6.36 37.42
CA ASN A 594 18.25 6.14 36.18
C ASN A 594 19.40 5.12 36.33
N SER A 595 19.90 4.59 35.21
CA SER A 595 21.12 3.79 35.22
C SER A 595 22.33 4.66 35.50
N TRP A 596 23.31 4.13 36.23
CA TRP A 596 24.60 4.76 36.47
C TRP A 596 25.70 4.01 35.72
N LEU A 597 26.65 4.74 35.14
CA LEU A 597 27.80 4.22 34.42
C LEU A 597 29.08 4.51 35.20
N ALA A 598 30.02 3.57 35.21
CA ALA A 598 31.38 3.78 35.73
C ALA A 598 32.33 4.02 34.56
N LEU A 599 32.60 5.28 34.21
CA LEU A 599 33.26 5.67 32.95
C LEU A 599 34.68 5.10 32.78
N ASP A 600 35.35 4.76 33.89
CA ASP A 600 36.68 4.15 33.89
C ASP A 600 36.66 2.63 33.64
N SER A 601 35.49 2.01 33.76
CA SER A 601 35.36 0.55 33.75
C SER A 601 35.73 -0.12 32.43
N PRO A 602 35.49 0.46 31.22
CA PRO A 602 35.89 -0.21 29.98
C PRO A 602 37.37 -0.61 29.93
N ALA A 603 38.26 0.30 30.34
CA ALA A 603 39.69 0.05 30.37
C ALA A 603 40.07 -1.00 31.43
N ARG A 604 39.48 -0.91 32.63
CA ARG A 604 39.76 -1.85 33.72
C ARG A 604 39.25 -3.26 33.43
N VAL A 605 38.04 -3.37 32.87
CA VAL A 605 37.47 -4.65 32.41
C VAL A 605 38.33 -5.25 31.30
N ALA A 606 38.76 -4.46 30.31
CA ALA A 606 39.65 -4.94 29.25
C ALA A 606 40.97 -5.52 29.81
N ARG A 607 41.58 -4.83 30.79
CA ARG A 607 42.80 -5.32 31.48
C ARG A 607 42.55 -6.59 32.29
N ALA A 608 41.43 -6.66 33.02
CA ALA A 608 41.05 -7.86 33.77
C ALA A 608 40.85 -9.07 32.84
N LEU A 609 40.17 -8.89 31.71
CA LEU A 609 39.99 -9.92 30.69
C LEU A 609 41.30 -10.33 30.01
N ALA A 610 42.22 -9.40 29.79
CA ALA A 610 43.55 -9.70 29.23
C ALA A 610 44.46 -10.43 30.24
N ALA A 611 44.27 -10.19 31.53
CA ALA A 611 45.00 -10.87 32.61
C ALA A 611 44.47 -12.29 32.90
N ALA A 612 43.25 -12.61 32.47
CA ALA A 612 42.60 -13.91 32.66
C ALA A 612 42.12 -14.50 31.30
N PRO A 613 43.03 -15.03 30.45
CA PRO A 613 42.68 -15.58 29.13
C PRO A 613 41.68 -16.75 29.16
N GLU A 614 41.61 -17.48 30.28
CA GLU A 614 40.61 -18.52 30.55
C GLU A 614 39.19 -17.97 30.70
N GLY A 615 39.07 -16.67 31.00
CA GLY A 615 37.83 -15.94 31.14
C GLY A 615 37.54 -15.49 32.57
N VAL A 616 36.74 -14.44 32.70
CA VAL A 616 36.26 -13.90 33.98
C VAL A 616 34.79 -14.27 34.17
N ASP A 617 34.46 -14.76 35.37
CA ASP A 617 33.08 -15.02 35.78
C ASP A 617 32.38 -13.70 36.15
N PHE A 618 31.56 -13.18 35.23
CA PHE A 618 30.71 -12.01 35.48
C PHE A 618 29.30 -12.40 35.98
N CYS A 619 29.00 -13.68 36.15
CA CYS A 619 27.80 -14.12 36.86
C CYS A 619 27.98 -14.03 38.39
N ASP A 620 29.22 -14.04 38.89
CA ASP A 620 29.55 -13.64 40.26
C ASP A 620 29.16 -12.17 40.50
N VAL A 621 28.20 -11.95 41.40
CA VAL A 621 27.68 -10.63 41.80
C VAL A 621 28.77 -9.69 42.34
N HIS A 622 29.92 -10.22 42.75
CA HIS A 622 31.05 -9.42 43.21
C HIS A 622 32.05 -9.06 42.11
N ALA A 623 31.97 -9.66 40.92
CA ALA A 623 32.94 -9.43 39.83
C ALA A 623 32.95 -7.98 39.35
N GLY A 624 31.77 -7.43 39.05
CA GLY A 624 31.65 -6.01 38.68
C GLY A 624 32.13 -5.10 39.81
N ARG A 625 31.70 -5.36 41.05
CA ARG A 625 32.11 -4.63 42.25
C ARG A 625 33.63 -4.57 42.42
N ARG A 626 34.36 -5.68 42.24
CA ARG A 626 35.82 -5.73 42.40
C ARG A 626 36.52 -4.74 41.47
N ILE A 627 36.02 -4.61 40.24
CA ILE A 627 36.55 -3.70 39.24
C ILE A 627 36.09 -2.26 39.49
N THR A 628 34.80 -2.05 39.80
CA THR A 628 34.26 -0.70 40.01
C THR A 628 34.80 0.00 41.23
N ARG A 629 35.28 -0.71 42.27
CA ARG A 629 35.93 -0.11 43.46
C ARG A 629 37.08 0.84 43.12
N GLU A 630 37.72 0.64 41.99
CA GLU A 630 38.83 1.47 41.51
C GLU A 630 38.38 2.54 40.51
N CYS A 631 37.09 2.61 40.19
CA CYS A 631 36.53 3.65 39.32
C CYS A 631 36.18 4.88 40.15
N GLU A 632 36.48 6.06 39.61
CA GLU A 632 36.26 7.35 40.26
C GLU A 632 35.18 8.16 39.54
N ARG A 633 35.03 7.92 38.23
CA ARG A 633 34.12 8.67 37.36
C ARG A 633 32.78 7.95 37.23
N LEU A 634 31.82 8.37 38.06
CA LEU A 634 30.44 7.85 38.04
C LEU A 634 29.50 8.84 37.35
N PHE A 635 28.66 8.34 36.45
CA PHE A 635 27.78 9.17 35.63
C PHE A 635 26.34 8.65 35.68
N GLU A 636 25.38 9.52 36.00
CA GLU A 636 23.95 9.21 35.92
C GLU A 636 23.43 9.42 34.50
N VAL A 637 22.81 8.39 33.91
CA VAL A 637 22.18 8.49 32.59
C VAL A 637 20.95 9.39 32.66
N THR A 638 21.09 10.62 32.18
CA THR A 638 20.00 11.60 32.08
C THR A 638 19.73 11.94 30.61
N GLY A 639 18.53 12.42 30.31
CA GLY A 639 18.13 12.71 28.93
C GLY A 639 16.63 12.95 28.79
N GLU A 640 16.21 13.31 27.58
CA GLU A 640 14.81 13.54 27.25
C GLU A 640 14.23 12.36 26.46
N ALA A 641 12.91 12.17 26.55
CA ALA A 641 12.23 11.17 25.74
C ALA A 641 12.51 11.39 24.23
N GLY A 642 13.06 10.37 23.57
CA GLY A 642 13.57 10.47 22.19
C GLY A 642 15.09 10.43 22.08
N ASP A 643 15.81 10.47 23.20
CA ASP A 643 17.28 10.32 23.24
C ASP A 643 17.72 8.85 23.21
N LEU A 644 18.95 8.63 22.74
CA LEU A 644 19.66 7.35 22.81
C LEU A 644 21.05 7.57 23.39
N LEU A 645 21.56 6.64 24.20
CA LEU A 645 22.98 6.57 24.52
C LEU A 645 23.55 5.27 23.96
N LEU A 646 24.63 5.38 23.20
CA LEU A 646 25.44 4.22 22.79
C LEU A 646 26.59 4.09 23.78
N VAL A 647 26.73 2.91 24.37
CA VAL A 647 27.64 2.65 25.49
C VAL A 647 28.56 1.49 25.14
N HIS A 648 29.84 1.63 25.50
CA HIS A 648 30.86 0.62 25.30
C HIS A 648 30.46 -0.70 25.98
N PRO A 649 30.70 -1.88 25.35
CA PRO A 649 30.18 -3.16 25.84
C PRO A 649 30.83 -3.63 27.16
N LEU A 650 31.97 -3.05 27.51
CA LEU A 650 32.68 -3.29 28.78
C LEU A 650 32.36 -2.26 29.87
N MET A 651 31.36 -1.40 29.65
CA MET A 651 30.92 -0.43 30.65
C MET A 651 30.12 -1.12 31.76
N LEU A 652 30.69 -1.16 32.96
CA LEU A 652 29.96 -1.55 34.15
C LEU A 652 28.91 -0.49 34.47
N HIS A 653 27.69 -0.96 34.70
CA HIS A 653 26.56 -0.10 35.01
C HIS A 653 25.73 -0.65 36.18
N SER A 654 24.95 0.21 36.81
CA SER A 654 24.18 -0.11 38.01
C SER A 654 22.81 0.54 37.98
N ALA A 655 21.82 -0.16 38.53
CA ALA A 655 20.48 0.39 38.73
C ALA A 655 20.46 1.30 39.97
N SER A 656 19.55 2.28 39.98
CA SER A 656 19.30 3.14 41.13
C SER A 656 17.84 3.06 41.61
N PRO A 657 17.58 3.31 42.91
CA PRO A 657 16.23 3.53 43.39
C PRO A 657 15.62 4.77 42.74
N ASN A 658 14.29 4.81 42.64
CA ASN A 658 13.56 5.97 42.12
C ASN A 658 12.87 6.73 43.27
N PRO A 659 13.52 7.75 43.88
CA PRO A 659 12.91 8.58 44.92
C PRO A 659 11.97 9.65 44.36
N SER A 660 11.90 9.80 43.03
CA SER A 660 11.03 10.78 42.38
C SER A 660 9.58 10.28 42.34
N PRO A 661 8.57 11.17 42.22
CA PRO A 661 7.18 10.78 42.06
C PRO A 661 6.82 10.31 40.64
N ARG A 662 7.81 10.16 39.74
CA ARG A 662 7.59 9.86 38.31
C ARG A 662 7.99 8.43 37.99
N ILE A 663 7.24 7.78 37.11
CA ILE A 663 7.64 6.48 36.56
C ILE A 663 8.70 6.69 35.48
N ARG A 664 9.80 5.93 35.54
CA ARG A 664 10.87 5.96 34.55
C ARG A 664 10.74 4.81 33.56
N PHE A 665 10.79 5.12 32.26
CA PHE A 665 10.73 4.16 31.16
C PHE A 665 12.04 4.22 30.35
N LEU A 666 12.76 3.10 30.32
CA LEU A 666 14.07 2.97 29.68
C LEU A 666 14.13 1.65 28.90
N GLY A 667 14.75 1.62 27.73
CA GLY A 667 15.16 0.37 27.08
C GLY A 667 16.67 0.17 27.16
N ASN A 668 17.15 -1.07 27.21
CA ASN A 668 18.59 -1.39 27.20
C ASN A 668 18.98 -2.46 26.16
N PRO A 669 18.54 -2.40 24.87
CA PRO A 669 18.94 -3.43 23.92
C PRO A 669 20.45 -3.41 23.65
N MET A 670 20.96 -4.52 23.13
CA MET A 670 22.37 -4.66 22.75
C MET A 670 22.55 -4.80 21.24
N VAL A 671 23.67 -4.30 20.74
CA VAL A 671 24.14 -4.52 19.37
C VAL A 671 25.16 -5.66 19.39
N TYR A 672 24.89 -6.73 18.64
CA TYR A 672 25.77 -7.89 18.53
C TYR A 672 26.51 -7.89 17.20
N MET A 673 27.74 -8.39 17.22
CA MET A 673 28.63 -8.56 16.08
C MET A 673 28.51 -9.96 15.46
N GLN A 674 28.76 -10.07 14.15
CA GLN A 674 28.83 -11.34 13.41
C GLN A 674 30.05 -12.17 13.80
N THR A 675 31.17 -11.52 14.04
CA THR A 675 32.41 -12.08 14.56
C THR A 675 32.79 -11.36 15.86
N PRO A 676 33.60 -11.95 16.75
CA PRO A 676 34.08 -11.24 17.93
C PRO A 676 34.80 -9.94 17.58
N LEU A 677 34.79 -8.97 18.50
CA LEU A 677 35.60 -7.76 18.43
C LEU A 677 37.09 -8.14 18.42
N ASP A 678 37.89 -7.42 17.65
CA ASP A 678 39.33 -7.65 17.55
C ASP A 678 40.11 -6.34 17.64
N HIS A 679 40.65 -6.07 18.84
CA HIS A 679 41.45 -4.89 19.15
C HIS A 679 42.83 -4.86 18.46
N ARG A 680 43.23 -5.94 17.78
CA ARG A 680 44.54 -6.07 17.12
C ARG A 680 44.49 -5.87 15.61
N ARG A 681 43.31 -5.53 15.08
CA ARG A 681 43.14 -5.27 13.64
C ARG A 681 43.99 -4.09 13.18
N ALA A 682 44.29 -4.06 11.89
CA ALA A 682 44.94 -2.91 11.26
C ALA A 682 44.07 -1.64 11.29
N ASP A 683 42.74 -1.81 11.28
CA ASP A 683 41.71 -0.77 11.22
C ASP A 683 40.67 -0.93 12.36
N PRO A 684 41.07 -0.83 13.64
CA PRO A 684 40.15 -1.04 14.75
C PRO A 684 39.06 0.04 14.76
N SER A 685 37.80 -0.38 14.93
CA SER A 685 36.68 0.55 15.18
C SER A 685 36.86 1.31 16.49
N PRO A 686 36.18 2.46 16.73
CA PRO A 686 36.30 3.20 17.99
C PRO A 686 36.11 2.33 19.25
N VAL A 687 35.17 1.37 19.24
CA VAL A 687 35.01 0.39 20.34
C VAL A 687 36.27 -0.47 20.52
N GLU A 688 36.85 -0.98 19.44
CA GLU A 688 38.07 -1.79 19.48
C GLU A 688 39.30 -0.95 19.89
N GLN A 689 39.34 0.33 19.53
CA GLN A 689 40.39 1.28 19.92
C GLN A 689 40.41 1.55 21.42
N VAL A 690 39.25 1.67 22.07
CA VAL A 690 39.16 1.81 23.54
C VAL A 690 39.86 0.63 24.22
N ILE A 691 39.62 -0.60 23.73
CA ILE A 691 40.26 -1.81 24.24
C ILE A 691 41.76 -1.79 23.94
N ALA A 692 42.17 -1.44 22.71
CA ALA A 692 43.58 -1.40 22.32
C ALA A 692 44.40 -0.42 23.16
N ARG A 693 43.89 0.81 23.36
CA ARG A 693 44.52 1.86 24.18
C ARG A 693 44.70 1.39 25.63
N ALA A 694 43.65 0.83 26.22
CA ALA A 694 43.68 0.32 27.59
C ALA A 694 44.75 -0.77 27.83
N LEU A 695 45.07 -1.55 26.80
CA LEU A 695 46.08 -2.61 26.85
C LEU A 695 47.50 -2.14 26.49
N ALA A 696 47.62 -1.01 25.77
CA ALA A 696 48.89 -0.40 25.40
C ALA A 696 49.49 0.45 26.53
N ASP A 697 48.66 1.10 27.35
CA ASP A 697 49.06 1.93 28.50
C ASP A 697 49.59 1.10 29.70
N ARG A 698 50.45 0.10 29.44
CA ARG A 698 51.06 -0.78 30.45
C ARG A 698 52.35 -0.24 31.02
#